data_AF-G5J5T0-F1
#
_entry.id   AF-G5J5T0-F1
#
_cell.length_a   1.000
_cell.length_b   1.000
_cell.length_c   1.000
_cell.angle_alpha   90.00
_cell.angle_beta   90.00
_cell.angle_gamma   90.00
#
_symmetry.space_group_name_H-M   'P 1'
#
loop_
_entity.id
_entity.type
_entity.pdbx_description
1 polymer ?
#
loop_
_entity_poly.entity_id
_entity_poly.type
_entity_poly.pdbx_seq_one_letter_code
_entity_poly.pdbx_strand_id
1 'polypeptide(L)'
;MSRDALIVGINNYQYEGLKYLPSPAEDAEAIASILEQHGQFNTIRRLPEAIKNLDSTTKSPYISQKGEVSLKQLKDSLVKLFKPETNQIPDTALFYFSGHGIRKTSGITEGFLCTSDVHPDREFNGLSLKWLRELLQESPIKKQIIWLDCCHSGEFLNFSEANPQEVGKGRDRCFIAASREFEEALLDINSKYSVLTKLILEGLEPDQYNEKSITTLSLSNYINEQIKQIKGNLQHPIFTNLGEPIPLTYGQKIAAENPETTETSDICPYKGLRYFELEDHHWFFGRETLTKTLLGKISQKNFLAVLGASGSGKSSVIRAGVLYQLKQGLTLQGSADWEIKIMVPGNQPMFTIAQQFLEPDLSRIQRSHQLETAESLLEKGSDGLKRLIETTDAPKVLLIIDQFEEIFAPDTDKAERERFIDCLLGAVEKCNGKLKVMIAMRADFFGKCVEETYSGLSQQIEENLVSVTPMKEKELLRAITKPAKLVNLPIEPLLIKEILKDIENSPGSLPLLQDALREFWKQRDHQGLTLANYTKLGRVAGSLNKRATDVYQSLTIAQQLTAKHIFLNLTQLGEGTEDTRRRFLKTDLVTENHDQASIDAMVQLLADEKLIVTDRTQQGDEVIDVAHEALIRHWELLQQWLDESRQQLQEQRKIESLAQEWRDRGYKNEYLLQGRRLKECRQKQQYLTLSTRASEFLEKSAKHQLMSRVQAVGLFFIIPLMGTYLGLREIQLNADTKLLENCPEKQEYCPGRREALQRLVKASKSLAYFDLDNANLYKANLTNANLYKANLEDANLYKANLYKANLNNALLNNANLRYANLNNALLNNANLRYAKVTNANLRYAKVTNA
;
A
#
# COMPACT_ATOMS: atom_id res chain seq x y z
N MET A 1 15.95 -20.86 -38.75
CA MET A 1 15.02 -21.63 -37.91
C MET A 1 14.05 -22.32 -38.84
N SER A 2 13.75 -23.61 -38.64
CA SER A 2 12.84 -24.32 -39.56
C SER A 2 11.38 -23.94 -39.27
N ARG A 3 10.62 -23.62 -40.31
CA ARG A 3 9.22 -23.17 -40.22
C ARG A 3 8.37 -23.97 -41.20
N ASP A 4 7.31 -24.62 -40.73
CA ASP A 4 6.42 -25.42 -41.57
C ASP A 4 4.97 -24.92 -41.49
N ALA A 5 4.22 -25.03 -42.59
CA ALA A 5 2.81 -24.66 -42.63
C ALA A 5 1.95 -25.72 -43.33
N LEU A 6 0.71 -25.85 -42.85
CA LEU A 6 -0.37 -26.59 -43.48
C LEU A 6 -1.52 -25.62 -43.79
N ILE A 7 -1.83 -25.46 -45.07
CA ILE A 7 -2.82 -24.51 -45.57
C ILE A 7 -3.92 -25.31 -46.26
N VAL A 8 -5.15 -25.19 -45.74
CA VAL A 8 -6.29 -26.04 -46.15
C VAL A 8 -7.46 -25.16 -46.58
N GLY A 9 -7.99 -25.40 -47.78
CA GLY A 9 -9.18 -24.73 -48.31
C GLY A 9 -10.12 -25.74 -48.98
N ILE A 10 -11.33 -25.94 -48.44
CA ILE A 10 -12.26 -26.96 -48.93
C ILE A 10 -13.51 -26.31 -49.52
N ASN A 11 -13.73 -26.51 -50.82
CA ASN A 11 -14.90 -26.00 -51.53
C ASN A 11 -16.04 -27.03 -51.64
N ASN A 12 -15.70 -28.33 -51.75
CA ASN A 12 -16.65 -29.41 -52.06
C ASN A 12 -16.81 -30.40 -50.90
N TYR A 13 -18.06 -30.85 -50.71
CA TYR A 13 -18.47 -31.76 -49.65
C TYR A 13 -19.38 -32.85 -50.24
N GLN A 14 -19.20 -34.10 -49.81
CA GLN A 14 -19.95 -35.28 -50.28
C GLN A 14 -21.35 -35.35 -49.67
N TYR A 15 -21.56 -34.70 -48.53
CA TYR A 15 -22.86 -34.63 -47.88
C TYR A 15 -23.72 -33.51 -48.46
N GLU A 16 -24.90 -33.86 -48.98
CA GLU A 16 -25.83 -32.93 -49.64
C GLU A 16 -26.29 -31.78 -48.74
N GLY A 17 -26.27 -31.93 -47.42
CA GLY A 17 -26.64 -30.88 -46.49
C GLY A 17 -25.57 -29.79 -46.31
N LEU A 18 -24.35 -29.96 -46.83
CA LEU A 18 -23.31 -28.93 -46.85
C LEU A 18 -23.18 -28.33 -48.25
N LYS A 19 -23.45 -27.03 -48.36
CA LYS A 19 -23.38 -26.30 -49.62
C LYS A 19 -21.93 -26.10 -50.06
N TYR A 20 -21.73 -26.09 -51.38
CA TYR A 20 -20.49 -25.63 -52.01
C TYR A 20 -20.10 -24.23 -51.53
N LEU A 21 -18.82 -24.04 -51.19
CA LEU A 21 -18.25 -22.74 -50.83
C LEU A 21 -17.32 -22.25 -51.94
N PRO A 22 -17.51 -21.05 -52.51
CA PRO A 22 -16.71 -20.60 -53.65
C PRO A 22 -15.30 -20.14 -53.29
N SER A 23 -15.09 -19.55 -52.10
CA SER A 23 -13.83 -18.88 -51.74
C SER A 23 -12.76 -19.72 -51.04
N PRO A 24 -13.02 -20.81 -50.27
CA PRO A 24 -12.00 -21.39 -49.39
C PRO A 24 -10.68 -21.79 -50.04
N ALA A 25 -10.70 -22.38 -51.24
CA ALA A 25 -9.49 -22.72 -51.98
C ALA A 25 -8.73 -21.48 -52.47
N GLU A 26 -9.43 -20.39 -52.84
CA GLU A 26 -8.81 -19.12 -53.23
C GLU A 26 -8.22 -18.38 -52.02
N ASP A 27 -8.97 -18.36 -50.91
CA ASP A 27 -8.54 -17.82 -49.62
C ASP A 27 -7.25 -18.50 -49.15
N ALA A 28 -7.28 -19.83 -49.12
CA ALA A 28 -6.15 -20.65 -48.72
C ALA A 28 -4.94 -20.50 -49.67
N GLU A 29 -5.14 -20.41 -50.98
CA GLU A 29 -4.03 -20.23 -51.92
C GLU A 29 -3.38 -18.85 -51.79
N ALA A 30 -4.17 -17.81 -51.51
CA ALA A 30 -3.63 -16.47 -51.27
C ALA A 30 -2.76 -16.44 -50.00
N ILE A 31 -3.20 -17.10 -48.92
CA ILE A 31 -2.41 -17.26 -47.69
C ILE A 31 -1.15 -18.08 -47.95
N ALA A 32 -1.23 -19.17 -48.72
CA ALA A 32 -0.05 -19.96 -49.08
C ALA A 32 0.96 -19.10 -49.86
N SER A 33 0.50 -18.30 -50.82
CA SER A 33 1.33 -17.45 -51.67
C SER A 33 2.08 -16.37 -50.88
N ILE A 34 1.40 -15.66 -49.96
CA ILE A 34 2.06 -14.61 -49.15
C ILE A 34 3.08 -15.20 -48.18
N LEU A 35 2.80 -16.38 -47.60
CA LEU A 35 3.73 -17.08 -46.70
C LEU A 35 4.92 -17.69 -47.46
N GLU A 36 4.75 -18.11 -48.72
CA GLU A 36 5.87 -18.51 -49.59
C GLU A 36 6.76 -17.32 -49.93
N GLN A 37 6.16 -16.19 -50.29
CA GLN A 37 6.90 -15.00 -50.73
C GLN A 37 7.63 -14.31 -49.56
N HIS A 38 6.98 -14.20 -48.40
CA HIS A 38 7.47 -13.37 -47.30
C HIS A 38 7.64 -14.11 -45.98
N GLY A 39 7.10 -15.32 -45.81
CA GLY A 39 7.03 -16.01 -44.53
C GLY A 39 8.26 -16.85 -44.16
N GLN A 40 9.21 -17.07 -45.09
CA GLN A 40 10.40 -17.90 -44.89
C GLN A 40 10.06 -19.32 -44.37
N PHE A 41 8.96 -19.91 -44.82
CA PHE A 41 8.60 -21.29 -44.49
C PHE A 41 9.42 -22.27 -45.34
N ASN A 42 9.99 -23.29 -44.69
CA ASN A 42 10.72 -24.37 -45.34
C ASN A 42 9.77 -25.27 -46.12
N THR A 43 8.61 -25.57 -45.56
CA THR A 43 7.57 -26.34 -46.24
C THR A 43 6.20 -25.71 -46.05
N ILE A 44 5.47 -25.55 -47.16
CA ILE A 44 4.06 -25.11 -47.17
C ILE A 44 3.27 -26.21 -47.86
N ARG A 45 2.55 -27.00 -47.06
CA ARG A 45 1.68 -28.07 -47.57
C ARG A 45 0.31 -27.49 -47.87
N ARG A 46 -0.18 -27.77 -49.06
CA ARG A 46 -1.48 -27.32 -49.58
C ARG A 46 -2.46 -28.49 -49.58
N LEU A 47 -3.68 -28.28 -49.11
CA LEU A 47 -4.76 -29.28 -49.22
C LEU A 47 -6.07 -28.63 -49.69
N PRO A 48 -6.75 -29.19 -50.71
CA PRO A 48 -6.33 -30.32 -51.54
C PRO A 48 -5.26 -29.91 -52.58
N GLU A 49 -4.13 -30.62 -52.61
CA GLU A 49 -3.03 -30.32 -53.53
C GLU A 49 -3.38 -30.69 -54.98
N ALA A 50 -3.13 -29.76 -55.91
CA ALA A 50 -3.03 -30.03 -57.33
C ALA A 50 -1.75 -29.40 -57.90
N ILE A 51 -1.27 -29.89 -59.03
CA ILE A 51 -0.02 -29.44 -59.65
C ILE A 51 -0.35 -28.67 -60.93
N LYS A 52 0.08 -27.41 -60.99
CA LYS A 52 0.03 -26.60 -62.21
C LYS A 52 1.37 -26.70 -62.93
N ASN A 53 1.35 -27.04 -64.22
CA ASN A 53 2.54 -26.98 -65.07
C ASN A 53 2.72 -25.54 -65.53
N LEU A 54 3.77 -24.86 -65.05
CA LEU A 54 4.13 -23.51 -65.47
C LEU A 54 4.92 -23.55 -66.78
N ASP A 55 5.78 -24.57 -66.96
CA ASP A 55 6.56 -24.89 -68.17
C ASP A 55 6.84 -26.41 -68.24
N SER A 56 7.50 -26.92 -69.29
CA SER A 56 7.83 -28.36 -69.46
C SER A 56 8.68 -28.97 -68.33
N THR A 57 9.28 -28.15 -67.47
CA THR A 57 10.15 -28.57 -66.35
C THR A 57 9.70 -28.07 -64.98
N THR A 58 8.72 -27.16 -64.89
CA THR A 58 8.40 -26.44 -63.65
C THR A 58 6.96 -26.75 -63.21
N LYS A 59 6.85 -27.48 -62.09
CA LYS A 59 5.59 -27.86 -61.44
C LYS A 59 5.42 -27.06 -60.17
N SER A 60 4.31 -26.33 -60.04
CA SER A 60 3.96 -25.61 -58.80
C SER A 60 2.72 -26.22 -58.16
N PRO A 61 2.77 -26.60 -56.87
CA PRO A 61 1.58 -27.01 -56.13
C PRO A 61 0.65 -25.81 -55.92
N TYR A 62 -0.66 -26.04 -56.00
CA TYR A 62 -1.71 -25.06 -55.67
C TYR A 62 -2.90 -25.78 -55.02
N ILE A 63 -3.78 -25.03 -54.34
CA ILE A 63 -4.99 -25.56 -53.71
C ILE A 63 -6.11 -25.68 -54.75
N SER A 64 -6.61 -26.89 -54.97
CA SER A 64 -7.62 -27.19 -55.99
C SER A 64 -9.03 -26.83 -55.54
N GLN A 65 -9.74 -26.02 -56.32
CA GLN A 65 -11.18 -25.76 -56.13
C GLN A 65 -12.07 -26.99 -56.33
N LYS A 66 -11.56 -28.03 -57.01
CA LYS A 66 -12.29 -29.29 -57.28
C LYS A 66 -11.80 -30.47 -56.46
N GLY A 67 -10.71 -30.29 -55.71
CA GLY A 67 -10.15 -31.36 -54.90
C GLY A 67 -11.01 -31.65 -53.68
N GLU A 68 -10.88 -32.86 -53.15
CA GLU A 68 -11.50 -33.28 -51.89
C GLU A 68 -10.41 -33.55 -50.85
N VAL A 69 -10.72 -33.28 -49.58
CA VAL A 69 -9.84 -33.59 -48.44
C VAL A 69 -10.59 -34.52 -47.51
N SER A 70 -10.03 -35.71 -47.24
CA SER A 70 -10.63 -36.65 -46.27
C SER A 70 -10.22 -36.34 -44.84
N LEU A 71 -11.01 -36.79 -43.85
CA LEU A 71 -10.66 -36.68 -42.42
C LEU A 71 -9.29 -37.29 -42.13
N LYS A 72 -9.02 -38.47 -42.71
CA LYS A 72 -7.75 -39.18 -42.54
C LYS A 72 -6.58 -38.34 -43.05
N GLN A 73 -6.70 -37.79 -44.26
CA GLN A 73 -5.67 -36.95 -44.87
C GLN A 73 -5.37 -35.69 -44.03
N LEU A 74 -6.41 -35.04 -43.51
CA LEU A 74 -6.25 -33.86 -42.66
C LEU A 74 -5.57 -34.21 -41.32
N LYS A 75 -6.03 -35.28 -40.64
CA LYS A 75 -5.41 -35.76 -39.39
C LYS A 75 -3.95 -36.14 -39.57
N ASP A 76 -3.63 -36.93 -40.60
CA ASP A 76 -2.25 -37.34 -40.89
C ASP A 76 -1.35 -36.13 -41.17
N SER A 77 -1.88 -35.10 -41.83
CA SER A 77 -1.14 -33.87 -42.13
C SER A 77 -0.90 -33.02 -40.87
N LEU A 78 -1.90 -32.90 -39.99
CA LEU A 78 -1.76 -32.20 -38.71
C LEU A 78 -0.81 -32.90 -37.75
N VAL A 79 -0.85 -34.24 -37.67
CA VAL A 79 0.12 -35.02 -36.89
C VAL A 79 1.53 -34.80 -37.41
N LYS A 80 1.74 -34.85 -38.73
CA LYS A 80 3.06 -34.57 -39.32
C LYS A 80 3.55 -33.14 -39.05
N LEU A 81 2.64 -32.16 -38.99
CA LEU A 81 2.99 -30.76 -38.73
C LEU A 81 3.34 -30.54 -37.25
N PHE A 82 2.48 -30.99 -36.34
CA PHE A 82 2.60 -30.65 -34.92
C PHE A 82 3.29 -31.71 -34.08
N LYS A 83 3.35 -32.97 -34.50
CA LYS A 83 4.03 -34.07 -33.80
C LYS A 83 4.90 -34.88 -34.77
N PRO A 84 5.92 -34.24 -35.41
CA PRO A 84 6.77 -34.93 -36.36
C PRO A 84 7.61 -36.00 -35.67
N GLU A 85 7.74 -37.17 -36.31
CA GLU A 85 8.57 -38.30 -35.83
C GLU A 85 10.07 -38.10 -36.13
N THR A 86 10.47 -36.93 -36.63
CA THR A 86 11.83 -36.62 -37.09
C THR A 86 12.69 -35.99 -35.97
N ASN A 87 14.00 -36.25 -36.00
CA ASN A 87 14.97 -35.59 -35.10
C ASN A 87 15.10 -34.07 -35.34
N GLN A 88 14.67 -33.59 -36.51
CA GLN A 88 14.58 -32.18 -36.83
C GLN A 88 13.15 -31.72 -36.64
N ILE A 89 12.89 -31.05 -35.52
CA ILE A 89 11.57 -30.51 -35.15
C ILE A 89 11.55 -29.03 -35.55
N PRO A 90 10.57 -28.56 -36.34
CA PRO A 90 10.49 -27.17 -36.72
C PRO A 90 10.25 -26.27 -35.49
N ASP A 91 10.81 -25.06 -35.52
CA ASP A 91 10.65 -24.09 -34.43
C ASP A 91 9.24 -23.49 -34.45
N THR A 92 8.69 -23.29 -35.66
CA THR A 92 7.37 -22.73 -35.91
C THR A 92 6.53 -23.66 -36.78
N ALA A 93 5.27 -23.88 -36.38
CA ALA A 93 4.26 -24.55 -37.19
C ALA A 93 3.01 -23.68 -37.33
N LEU A 94 2.52 -23.51 -38.57
CA LEU A 94 1.30 -22.75 -38.88
C LEU A 94 0.24 -23.67 -39.49
N PHE A 95 -0.98 -23.62 -38.97
CA PHE A 95 -2.14 -24.28 -39.57
C PHE A 95 -3.19 -23.24 -39.92
N TYR A 96 -3.55 -23.16 -41.21
CA TYR A 96 -4.66 -22.37 -41.71
C TYR A 96 -5.74 -23.29 -42.28
N PHE A 97 -6.98 -23.04 -41.93
CA PHE A 97 -8.14 -23.78 -42.44
C PHE A 97 -9.24 -22.81 -42.87
N SER A 98 -9.73 -22.98 -44.10
CA SER A 98 -10.93 -22.32 -44.61
C SER A 98 -11.94 -23.36 -45.13
N GLY A 99 -13.21 -23.21 -44.74
CA GLY A 99 -14.29 -24.13 -45.08
C GLY A 99 -15.46 -24.11 -44.09
N HIS A 100 -16.30 -25.14 -44.10
CA HIS A 100 -17.39 -25.29 -43.12
C HIS A 100 -16.89 -25.71 -41.74
N GLY A 101 -17.45 -25.10 -40.70
CA GLY A 101 -17.40 -25.58 -39.32
C GLY A 101 -18.82 -25.90 -38.83
N ILE A 102 -18.99 -26.99 -38.08
CA ILE A 102 -20.28 -27.41 -37.53
C ILE A 102 -20.15 -27.58 -36.01
N ARG A 103 -21.23 -27.27 -35.31
CA ARG A 103 -21.40 -27.48 -33.87
C ARG A 103 -22.37 -28.63 -33.60
N LYS A 104 -22.02 -29.55 -32.70
CA LYS A 104 -22.92 -30.58 -32.18
C LYS A 104 -23.26 -30.29 -30.73
N THR A 105 -24.55 -30.28 -30.40
CA THR A 105 -25.06 -30.04 -29.04
C THR A 105 -25.82 -31.29 -28.57
N SER A 106 -25.13 -32.23 -27.92
CA SER A 106 -25.72 -33.47 -27.38
C SER A 106 -25.31 -33.65 -25.92
N GLY A 107 -25.72 -32.73 -25.05
CA GLY A 107 -25.34 -32.68 -23.63
C GLY A 107 -23.97 -32.03 -23.36
N ILE A 108 -23.02 -32.19 -24.29
CA ILE A 108 -21.77 -31.43 -24.39
C ILE A 108 -21.80 -30.71 -25.74
N THR A 109 -21.35 -29.44 -25.75
CA THR A 109 -21.14 -28.71 -27.00
C THR A 109 -19.75 -29.07 -27.52
N GLU A 110 -19.65 -29.52 -28.77
CA GLU A 110 -18.37 -29.78 -29.45
C GLU A 110 -18.37 -29.25 -30.90
N GLY A 111 -17.32 -28.52 -31.26
CA GLY A 111 -17.08 -27.95 -32.59
C GLY A 111 -16.16 -28.80 -33.47
N PHE A 112 -16.46 -28.81 -34.76
CA PHE A 112 -15.77 -29.63 -35.75
C PHE A 112 -15.45 -28.86 -37.04
N LEU A 113 -14.26 -29.10 -37.61
CA LEU A 113 -13.92 -28.67 -38.97
C LEU A 113 -14.41 -29.74 -39.97
N CYS A 114 -15.15 -29.33 -40.98
CA CYS A 114 -15.70 -30.25 -41.98
C CYS A 114 -14.68 -30.60 -43.05
N THR A 115 -14.43 -31.89 -43.24
CA THR A 115 -13.72 -32.43 -44.40
C THR A 115 -14.69 -32.80 -45.51
N SER A 116 -14.21 -33.01 -46.73
CA SER A 116 -15.07 -33.31 -47.89
C SER A 116 -15.89 -34.58 -47.70
N ASP A 117 -15.37 -35.57 -46.96
CA ASP A 117 -16.00 -36.84 -46.65
C ASP A 117 -16.95 -36.80 -45.43
N VAL A 118 -17.23 -35.61 -44.89
CA VAL A 118 -18.07 -35.47 -43.68
C VAL A 118 -19.53 -35.88 -43.95
N HIS A 119 -20.14 -36.64 -43.05
CA HIS A 119 -21.55 -37.06 -43.08
C HIS A 119 -22.20 -36.87 -41.70
N PRO A 120 -22.82 -35.70 -41.45
CA PRO A 120 -23.42 -35.37 -40.16
C PRO A 120 -24.57 -36.28 -39.71
N ASP A 121 -25.32 -36.87 -40.65
CA ASP A 121 -26.47 -37.75 -40.39
C ASP A 121 -26.09 -39.20 -40.01
N ARG A 122 -24.78 -39.53 -40.04
CA ARG A 122 -24.22 -40.81 -39.59
C ARG A 122 -23.38 -40.60 -38.33
N GLU A 123 -22.46 -41.51 -38.02
CA GLU A 123 -21.39 -41.24 -37.05
C GLU A 123 -20.53 -40.08 -37.57
N PHE A 124 -20.70 -38.90 -36.96
CA PHE A 124 -20.08 -37.65 -37.42
C PHE A 124 -18.54 -37.79 -37.52
N ASN A 125 -18.01 -37.56 -38.71
CA ASN A 125 -16.61 -37.80 -39.09
C ASN A 125 -15.86 -36.51 -39.51
N GLY A 126 -16.17 -35.37 -38.89
CA GLY A 126 -15.35 -34.15 -39.02
C GLY A 126 -14.17 -34.13 -38.04
N LEU A 127 -13.26 -33.17 -38.21
CA LEU A 127 -12.12 -32.99 -37.32
C LEU A 127 -12.56 -32.29 -36.03
N SER A 128 -12.57 -33.03 -34.92
CA SER A 128 -12.85 -32.48 -33.59
C SER A 128 -11.82 -31.42 -33.19
N LEU A 129 -12.30 -30.24 -32.79
CA LEU A 129 -11.45 -29.18 -32.24
C LEU A 129 -10.84 -29.57 -30.88
N LYS A 130 -11.52 -30.45 -30.13
CA LYS A 130 -10.97 -31.05 -28.91
C LYS A 130 -9.76 -31.93 -29.21
N TRP A 131 -9.85 -32.77 -30.24
CA TRP A 131 -8.72 -33.60 -30.67
C TRP A 131 -7.53 -32.75 -31.14
N LEU A 132 -7.78 -31.68 -31.91
CA LEU A 132 -6.73 -30.74 -32.34
C LEU A 132 -6.04 -30.09 -31.13
N ARG A 133 -6.81 -29.73 -30.10
CA ARG A 133 -6.27 -29.18 -28.85
C ARG A 133 -5.34 -30.17 -28.13
N GLU A 134 -5.74 -31.43 -28.01
CA GLU A 134 -4.91 -32.50 -27.42
C GLU A 134 -3.59 -32.67 -28.19
N LEU A 135 -3.66 -32.68 -29.53
CA LEU A 135 -2.46 -32.73 -30.38
C LEU A 135 -1.50 -31.56 -30.12
N LEU A 136 -2.02 -30.33 -30.00
CA LEU A 136 -1.21 -29.12 -29.75
C LEU A 136 -0.60 -29.10 -28.33
N GLN A 137 -1.26 -29.74 -27.36
CA GLN A 137 -0.71 -29.91 -26.01
C GLN A 137 0.50 -30.85 -26.03
N GLU A 138 0.40 -31.97 -26.73
CA GLU A 138 1.50 -32.95 -26.83
C GLU A 138 2.61 -32.56 -27.81
N SER A 139 2.32 -31.65 -28.75
CA SER A 139 3.22 -31.20 -29.81
C SER A 139 4.57 -30.68 -29.28
N PRO A 140 5.73 -31.16 -29.77
CA PRO A 140 7.04 -30.61 -29.37
C PRO A 140 7.36 -29.23 -29.97
N ILE A 141 6.53 -28.70 -30.87
CA ILE A 141 6.73 -27.40 -31.53
C ILE A 141 6.70 -26.26 -30.51
N LYS A 142 7.66 -25.33 -30.61
CA LYS A 142 7.77 -24.20 -29.68
C LYS A 142 6.82 -23.06 -30.03
N LYS A 143 6.64 -22.75 -31.31
CA LYS A 143 5.79 -21.66 -31.80
C LYS A 143 4.65 -22.23 -32.65
N GLN A 144 3.42 -22.13 -32.15
CA GLN A 144 2.25 -22.75 -32.78
C GLN A 144 1.27 -21.65 -33.22
N ILE A 145 0.94 -21.61 -34.51
CA ILE A 145 0.01 -20.62 -35.08
C ILE A 145 -1.18 -21.36 -35.68
N ILE A 146 -2.40 -21.01 -35.29
CA ILE A 146 -3.64 -21.60 -35.79
C ILE A 146 -4.59 -20.50 -36.26
N TRP A 147 -4.96 -20.52 -37.54
CA TRP A 147 -5.89 -19.60 -38.17
C TRP A 147 -7.09 -20.39 -38.72
N LEU A 148 -8.28 -20.12 -38.18
CA LEU A 148 -9.51 -20.83 -38.55
C LEU A 148 -10.52 -19.85 -39.16
N ASP A 149 -10.68 -19.97 -40.47
CA ASP A 149 -11.62 -19.21 -41.30
C ASP A 149 -12.87 -20.04 -41.61
N CYS A 150 -13.64 -20.32 -40.57
CA CYS A 150 -14.87 -21.10 -40.67
C CYS A 150 -15.89 -20.69 -39.59
N CYS A 151 -17.18 -20.99 -39.85
CA CYS A 151 -18.25 -20.80 -38.88
C CYS A 151 -17.96 -21.59 -37.58
N HIS A 152 -18.40 -21.06 -36.44
CA HIS A 152 -18.26 -21.70 -35.11
C HIS A 152 -16.82 -21.99 -34.64
N SER A 153 -15.80 -21.40 -35.28
CA SER A 153 -14.40 -21.56 -34.90
C SER A 153 -14.06 -21.00 -33.51
N GLY A 154 -14.87 -20.07 -32.98
CA GLY A 154 -14.70 -19.50 -31.63
C GLY A 154 -14.81 -20.49 -30.47
N GLU A 155 -15.40 -21.66 -30.67
CA GLU A 155 -15.49 -22.72 -29.65
C GLU A 155 -14.11 -23.29 -29.25
N PHE A 156 -13.11 -23.13 -30.13
CA PHE A 156 -11.73 -23.47 -29.84
C PHE A 156 -11.18 -22.73 -28.60
N LEU A 157 -11.74 -21.56 -28.26
CA LEU A 157 -11.20 -20.57 -27.31
C LEU A 157 -11.96 -20.46 -25.97
N ASN A 158 -12.82 -21.41 -25.59
CA ASN A 158 -13.37 -21.45 -24.23
C ASN A 158 -12.27 -21.85 -23.21
N PHE A 159 -11.63 -20.84 -22.63
CA PHE A 159 -10.39 -20.90 -21.83
C PHE A 159 -10.52 -21.36 -20.37
N SER A 160 -11.71 -21.73 -19.88
CA SER A 160 -11.87 -22.25 -18.51
C SER A 160 -11.42 -23.71 -18.35
N GLU A 161 -11.43 -24.52 -19.42
CA GLU A 161 -11.07 -25.95 -19.39
C GLU A 161 -9.75 -26.28 -20.11
N ALA A 162 -9.20 -25.34 -20.89
CA ALA A 162 -8.07 -25.58 -21.79
C ALA A 162 -6.67 -25.37 -21.18
N ASN A 163 -6.56 -25.24 -19.86
CA ASN A 163 -5.28 -25.11 -19.14
C ASN A 163 -4.87 -26.45 -18.52
N PRO A 164 -3.99 -27.26 -19.14
CA PRO A 164 -3.23 -28.23 -18.37
C PRO A 164 -2.25 -27.42 -17.52
N GLN A 165 -2.49 -27.41 -16.21
CA GLN A 165 -1.73 -26.69 -15.17
C GLN A 165 -0.28 -27.21 -15.04
N GLU A 166 0.53 -27.08 -16.10
CA GLU A 166 1.87 -27.65 -16.31
C GLU A 166 1.87 -29.06 -16.91
N VAL A 167 2.39 -29.20 -18.14
CA VAL A 167 3.62 -29.95 -18.48
C VAL A 167 4.07 -29.49 -19.90
N GLY A 168 5.08 -28.62 -19.99
CA GLY A 168 5.74 -28.29 -21.27
C GLY A 168 6.29 -26.87 -21.38
N LYS A 169 7.60 -26.72 -21.20
CA LYS A 169 8.46 -25.52 -21.34
C LYS A 169 8.00 -24.47 -22.37
N GLY A 170 7.71 -23.24 -21.92
CA GLY A 170 7.86 -21.97 -22.68
C GLY A 170 7.54 -22.00 -24.18
N ARG A 171 6.28 -22.29 -24.53
CA ARG A 171 5.78 -22.29 -25.93
C ARG A 171 5.00 -21.01 -26.22
N ASP A 172 5.23 -20.43 -27.40
CA ASP A 172 4.50 -19.27 -27.91
C ASP A 172 3.36 -19.77 -28.80
N ARG A 173 2.15 -19.20 -28.65
CA ARG A 173 0.97 -19.61 -29.39
C ARG A 173 0.18 -18.41 -29.89
N CYS A 174 -0.31 -18.49 -31.12
CA CYS A 174 -1.23 -17.53 -31.70
C CYS A 174 -2.44 -18.28 -32.26
N PHE A 175 -3.63 -17.90 -31.83
CA PHE A 175 -4.89 -18.42 -32.34
C PHE A 175 -5.71 -17.27 -32.91
N ILE A 176 -6.22 -17.45 -34.13
CA ILE A 176 -7.12 -16.51 -34.81
C ILE A 176 -8.31 -17.32 -35.33
N ALA A 177 -9.53 -16.92 -34.97
CA ALA A 177 -10.77 -17.57 -35.37
C ALA A 177 -11.74 -16.53 -35.93
N ALA A 178 -12.50 -16.89 -36.96
CA ALA A 178 -13.31 -15.96 -37.73
C ALA A 178 -14.60 -15.50 -37.06
N SER A 179 -15.23 -16.29 -36.18
CA SER A 179 -16.51 -15.91 -35.58
C SER A 179 -16.69 -16.35 -34.13
N ARG A 180 -17.60 -15.65 -33.42
CA ARG A 180 -18.14 -16.06 -32.12
C ARG A 180 -19.06 -17.28 -32.29
N GLU A 181 -19.34 -17.98 -31.18
CA GLU A 181 -20.06 -19.28 -31.11
C GLU A 181 -21.39 -19.39 -31.90
N PHE A 182 -21.97 -18.27 -32.36
CA PHE A 182 -23.32 -18.17 -32.94
C PHE A 182 -23.41 -17.41 -34.28
N GLU A 183 -22.29 -17.00 -34.90
CA GLU A 183 -22.28 -16.18 -36.12
C GLU A 183 -21.76 -16.96 -37.36
N GLU A 184 -22.45 -16.80 -38.50
CA GLU A 184 -22.02 -17.31 -39.81
C GLU A 184 -20.84 -16.48 -40.36
N ALA A 185 -19.82 -17.15 -40.92
CA ALA A 185 -18.72 -16.47 -41.61
C ALA A 185 -19.22 -15.92 -42.96
N LEU A 186 -19.01 -14.62 -43.20
CA LEU A 186 -19.54 -13.92 -44.36
C LEU A 186 -18.44 -13.65 -45.41
N LEU A 187 -18.85 -13.65 -46.68
CA LEU A 187 -18.06 -13.09 -47.78
C LEU A 187 -18.19 -11.57 -47.78
N ASP A 188 -17.06 -10.85 -47.93
CA ASP A 188 -17.09 -9.40 -48.13
C ASP A 188 -17.70 -9.12 -49.52
N ILE A 189 -18.75 -8.32 -49.57
CA ILE A 189 -19.49 -7.97 -50.80
C ILE A 189 -18.58 -7.27 -51.82
N ASN A 190 -17.46 -6.69 -51.37
CA ASN A 190 -16.51 -5.94 -52.20
C ASN A 190 -15.16 -6.64 -52.43
N SER A 191 -14.99 -7.90 -51.98
CA SER A 191 -13.75 -8.67 -52.13
C SER A 191 -14.02 -10.08 -52.64
N LYS A 192 -13.03 -10.67 -53.32
CA LYS A 192 -13.05 -12.09 -53.68
C LYS A 192 -12.73 -13.04 -52.51
N TYR A 193 -12.28 -12.49 -51.38
CA TYR A 193 -11.86 -13.24 -50.19
C TYR A 193 -12.88 -13.14 -49.05
N SER A 194 -12.84 -14.11 -48.13
CA SER A 194 -13.56 -13.99 -46.85
C SER A 194 -13.09 -12.77 -46.05
N VAL A 195 -13.93 -12.26 -45.13
CA VAL A 195 -13.59 -11.08 -44.30
C VAL A 195 -12.31 -11.31 -43.50
N LEU A 196 -12.17 -12.46 -42.83
CA LEU A 196 -10.97 -12.75 -42.05
C LEU A 196 -9.74 -12.90 -42.94
N THR A 197 -9.85 -13.62 -44.06
CA THR A 197 -8.71 -13.86 -44.95
C THR A 197 -8.23 -12.57 -45.58
N LYS A 198 -9.14 -11.69 -46.00
CA LYS A 198 -8.79 -10.35 -46.49
C LYS A 198 -7.96 -9.56 -45.47
N LEU A 199 -8.43 -9.49 -44.23
CA LEU A 199 -7.74 -8.77 -43.15
C LEU A 199 -6.38 -9.39 -42.80
N ILE A 200 -6.27 -10.73 -42.86
CA ILE A 200 -4.98 -11.40 -42.69
C ILE A 200 -4.03 -11.05 -43.83
N LEU A 201 -4.48 -11.10 -45.09
CA LEU A 201 -3.65 -10.79 -46.26
C LEU A 201 -3.13 -9.35 -46.22
N GLU A 202 -4.01 -8.38 -45.96
CA GLU A 202 -3.64 -6.97 -45.85
C GLU A 202 -2.65 -6.74 -44.68
N GLY A 203 -2.90 -7.35 -43.52
CA GLY A 203 -2.03 -7.23 -42.36
C GLY A 203 -0.71 -7.97 -42.46
N LEU A 204 -0.56 -8.90 -43.41
CA LEU A 204 0.68 -9.65 -43.65
C LEU A 204 1.60 -8.98 -44.69
N GLU A 205 1.14 -7.93 -45.37
CA GLU A 205 1.88 -7.24 -46.42
C GLU A 205 2.99 -6.37 -45.81
N PRO A 206 4.28 -6.75 -45.97
CA PRO A 206 5.36 -6.11 -45.22
C PRO A 206 5.67 -4.69 -45.71
N ASP A 207 5.23 -4.31 -46.92
CA ASP A 207 5.46 -2.96 -47.47
C ASP A 207 4.45 -1.93 -46.95
N GLN A 208 3.37 -2.35 -46.27
CA GLN A 208 2.40 -1.45 -45.64
C GLN A 208 2.93 -0.81 -44.34
N TYR A 209 3.91 -1.44 -43.71
CA TYR A 209 4.45 -1.02 -42.42
C TYR A 209 5.95 -0.85 -42.57
N ASN A 210 6.54 0.27 -42.13
CA ASN A 210 8.00 0.46 -42.07
C ASN A 210 8.70 -0.50 -41.07
N GLU A 211 8.13 -1.67 -40.80
CA GLU A 211 8.59 -2.69 -39.88
C GLU A 211 9.50 -3.71 -40.58
N LYS A 212 10.54 -4.16 -39.87
CA LYS A 212 11.48 -5.19 -40.36
C LYS A 212 10.81 -6.56 -40.56
N SER A 213 9.72 -6.83 -39.85
CA SER A 213 8.92 -8.07 -39.93
C SER A 213 7.55 -7.90 -39.28
N ILE A 214 6.50 -8.41 -39.89
CA ILE A 214 5.16 -8.46 -39.29
C ILE A 214 5.12 -9.59 -38.26
N THR A 215 4.60 -9.34 -37.06
CA THR A 215 4.46 -10.34 -35.99
C THR A 215 3.00 -10.72 -35.73
N THR A 216 2.76 -11.81 -34.98
CA THR A 216 1.42 -12.19 -34.53
C THR A 216 0.73 -11.07 -33.74
N LEU A 217 1.49 -10.26 -33.00
CA LEU A 217 0.96 -9.09 -32.28
C LEU A 217 0.61 -7.96 -33.25
N SER A 218 1.51 -7.61 -34.19
CA SER A 218 1.26 -6.58 -35.21
C SER A 218 0.01 -6.92 -36.03
N LEU A 219 -0.11 -8.17 -36.49
CA LEU A 219 -1.27 -8.66 -37.23
C LEU A 219 -2.56 -8.59 -36.39
N SER A 220 -2.50 -9.01 -35.11
CA SER A 220 -3.67 -8.97 -34.22
C SER A 220 -4.15 -7.53 -33.97
N ASN A 221 -3.22 -6.59 -33.80
CA ASN A 221 -3.54 -5.17 -33.65
C ASN A 221 -4.19 -4.61 -34.92
N TYR A 222 -3.60 -4.89 -36.08
CA TYR A 222 -4.15 -4.43 -37.36
C TYR A 222 -5.59 -4.91 -37.58
N ILE A 223 -5.82 -6.22 -37.43
CA ILE A 223 -7.15 -6.78 -37.64
C ILE A 223 -8.17 -6.15 -36.67
N ASN A 224 -7.80 -5.96 -35.39
CA ASN A 224 -8.64 -5.29 -34.40
C ASN A 224 -8.97 -3.83 -34.76
N GLU A 225 -8.03 -3.07 -35.34
CA GLU A 225 -8.26 -1.70 -35.77
C GLU A 225 -9.20 -1.62 -36.98
N GLN A 226 -9.02 -2.50 -37.96
CA GLN A 226 -9.85 -2.51 -39.17
C GLN A 226 -11.29 -2.91 -38.88
N ILE A 227 -11.52 -3.91 -38.01
CA ILE A 227 -12.88 -4.34 -37.64
C ILE A 227 -13.69 -3.20 -37.01
N LYS A 228 -13.05 -2.31 -36.21
CA LYS A 228 -13.72 -1.14 -35.61
C LYS A 228 -14.26 -0.14 -36.65
N GLN A 229 -13.68 -0.11 -37.85
CA GLN A 229 -14.06 0.81 -38.92
C GLN A 229 -15.18 0.28 -39.81
N ILE A 230 -15.45 -1.03 -39.77
CA ILE A 230 -16.52 -1.67 -40.54
C ILE A 230 -17.87 -1.37 -39.86
N LYS A 231 -18.61 -0.40 -40.41
CA LYS A 231 -19.97 -0.09 -39.95
C LYS A 231 -20.91 -1.28 -40.24
N GLY A 232 -21.40 -1.94 -39.19
CA GLY A 232 -22.51 -2.89 -39.30
C GLY A 232 -22.36 -4.27 -38.65
N ASN A 233 -21.50 -4.48 -37.64
CA ASN A 233 -21.47 -5.69 -36.77
C ASN A 233 -21.75 -7.04 -37.47
N LEU A 234 -21.02 -7.36 -38.54
CA LEU A 234 -21.27 -8.60 -39.30
C LEU A 234 -20.35 -9.77 -38.92
N GLN A 235 -19.17 -9.52 -38.31
CA GLN A 235 -18.26 -10.59 -37.87
C GLN A 235 -17.23 -10.09 -36.85
N HIS A 236 -17.05 -10.81 -35.73
CA HIS A 236 -16.02 -10.51 -34.72
C HIS A 236 -14.98 -11.63 -34.57
N PRO A 237 -13.86 -11.54 -35.30
CA PRO A 237 -12.72 -12.41 -35.09
C PRO A 237 -12.23 -12.45 -33.64
N ILE A 238 -11.83 -13.63 -33.20
CA ILE A 238 -11.32 -13.87 -31.86
C ILE A 238 -9.84 -14.24 -31.95
N PHE A 239 -9.02 -13.56 -31.14
CA PHE A 239 -7.58 -13.77 -31.12
C PHE A 239 -7.12 -14.20 -29.73
N THR A 240 -6.06 -15.00 -29.66
CA THR A 240 -5.34 -15.23 -28.41
C THR A 240 -3.86 -15.40 -28.69
N ASN A 241 -3.03 -14.54 -28.10
CA ASN A 241 -1.58 -14.61 -28.15
C ASN A 241 -1.05 -15.00 -26.78
N LEU A 242 -0.31 -16.10 -26.70
CA LEU A 242 0.34 -16.60 -25.48
C LEU A 242 1.84 -16.66 -25.72
N GLY A 243 2.64 -16.05 -24.84
CA GLY A 243 4.10 -16.03 -25.00
C GLY A 243 4.59 -14.85 -25.84
N GLU A 244 5.73 -15.00 -26.50
CA GLU A 244 6.38 -13.95 -27.28
C GLU A 244 5.72 -13.77 -28.67
N PRO A 245 5.75 -12.57 -29.27
CA PRO A 245 5.31 -12.36 -30.64
C PRO A 245 6.07 -13.24 -31.64
N ILE A 246 5.33 -13.96 -32.50
CA ILE A 246 5.93 -14.83 -33.52
C ILE A 246 6.01 -14.05 -34.83
N PRO A 247 7.18 -13.93 -35.49
CA PRO A 247 7.28 -13.31 -36.81
C PRO A 247 6.50 -14.12 -37.87
N LEU A 248 5.69 -13.44 -38.67
CA LEU A 248 4.84 -14.01 -39.71
C LEU A 248 5.43 -13.80 -41.10
N THR A 249 5.75 -12.55 -41.47
CA THR A 249 6.36 -12.16 -42.75
C THR A 249 7.55 -11.20 -42.56
N TYR A 250 8.44 -11.13 -43.55
CA TYR A 250 9.63 -10.28 -43.57
C TYR A 250 9.64 -9.39 -44.83
N GLY A 251 10.10 -8.13 -44.70
CA GLY A 251 10.19 -7.17 -45.82
C GLY A 251 11.29 -7.48 -46.84
N GLN A 252 11.15 -7.01 -48.08
CA GLN A 252 12.12 -7.22 -49.16
C GLN A 252 13.39 -6.35 -48.97
N LYS A 253 14.34 -6.85 -48.20
CA LYS A 253 15.79 -6.64 -48.39
C LYS A 253 16.58 -7.53 -47.42
N ILE A 254 16.76 -8.80 -47.78
CA ILE A 254 17.83 -9.62 -47.21
C ILE A 254 18.42 -10.45 -48.36
N ALA A 255 19.33 -9.82 -49.11
CA ALA A 255 20.38 -10.59 -49.75
C ALA A 255 21.36 -10.99 -48.64
N ALA A 256 21.63 -12.29 -48.54
CA ALA A 256 22.57 -12.94 -47.63
C ALA A 256 23.56 -12.00 -46.91
N GLU A 257 23.35 -11.73 -45.63
CA GLU A 257 24.33 -11.03 -44.80
C GLU A 257 25.24 -12.00 -44.08
N ASN A 258 26.53 -11.88 -44.40
CA ASN A 258 27.63 -12.18 -43.48
C ASN A 258 27.49 -11.32 -42.21
N PRO A 259 27.96 -11.81 -41.04
CA PRO A 259 27.73 -11.15 -39.77
C PRO A 259 28.78 -10.05 -39.56
N GLU A 260 28.47 -8.81 -39.93
CA GLU A 260 29.21 -7.66 -39.39
C GLU A 260 28.27 -6.56 -38.86
N THR A 261 28.36 -6.37 -37.54
CA THR A 261 28.03 -5.17 -36.75
C THR A 261 26.66 -4.53 -37.00
N THR A 262 25.63 -5.11 -36.40
CA THR A 262 24.42 -4.33 -36.03
C THR A 262 24.82 -3.24 -35.06
N GLU A 263 24.73 -1.98 -35.48
CA GLU A 263 24.91 -0.82 -34.59
C GLU A 263 23.97 -0.94 -33.38
N THR A 264 24.52 -0.77 -32.18
CA THR A 264 23.75 -0.71 -30.94
C THR A 264 22.82 0.50 -30.98
N SER A 265 21.53 0.30 -30.74
CA SER A 265 20.56 1.41 -30.68
C SER A 265 20.92 2.36 -29.53
N ASP A 266 20.78 3.67 -29.78
CA ASP A 266 20.97 4.72 -28.77
C ASP A 266 19.83 4.85 -27.76
N ILE A 267 18.84 3.94 -27.80
CA ILE A 267 17.75 3.90 -26.83
C ILE A 267 18.18 3.05 -25.62
N CYS A 268 18.16 3.65 -24.44
CA CYS A 268 18.44 2.95 -23.18
C CYS A 268 17.22 2.10 -22.77
N PRO A 269 17.37 0.76 -22.66
CA PRO A 269 16.24 -0.11 -22.32
C PRO A 269 15.96 -0.19 -20.81
N TYR A 270 16.82 0.40 -19.97
CA TYR A 270 16.70 0.38 -18.51
C TYR A 270 16.20 1.73 -17.97
N LYS A 271 15.20 1.71 -17.08
CA LYS A 271 14.48 2.91 -16.63
C LYS A 271 15.13 3.61 -15.43
N GLY A 272 16.09 2.97 -14.77
CA GLY A 272 16.67 3.46 -13.52
C GLY A 272 15.68 3.40 -12.37
N LEU A 273 15.66 4.42 -11.52
CA LEU A 273 14.76 4.51 -10.36
C LEU A 273 13.28 4.78 -10.71
N ARG A 274 12.92 4.90 -12.00
CA ARG A 274 11.52 5.07 -12.42
C ARG A 274 10.87 3.69 -12.59
N TYR A 275 9.59 3.58 -12.25
CA TYR A 275 8.81 2.40 -12.62
C TYR A 275 8.56 2.36 -14.13
N PHE A 276 8.20 1.18 -14.65
CA PHE A 276 7.81 1.01 -16.05
C PHE A 276 6.35 1.43 -16.23
N GLU A 277 6.09 2.28 -17.21
CA GLU A 277 4.75 2.70 -17.61
C GLU A 277 4.18 1.77 -18.70
N LEU A 278 2.95 2.02 -19.14
CA LEU A 278 2.30 1.24 -20.20
C LEU A 278 3.10 1.25 -21.51
N GLU A 279 3.67 2.41 -21.85
CA GLU A 279 4.45 2.60 -23.06
C GLU A 279 5.74 1.77 -23.02
N ASP A 280 6.28 1.54 -21.82
CA ASP A 280 7.53 0.80 -21.61
C ASP A 280 7.36 -0.73 -21.63
N HIS A 281 6.17 -1.26 -21.93
CA HIS A 281 5.87 -2.70 -21.89
C HIS A 281 6.88 -3.57 -22.66
N HIS A 282 7.42 -3.06 -23.78
CA HIS A 282 8.38 -3.78 -24.62
C HIS A 282 9.76 -3.93 -23.97
N TRP A 283 10.05 -3.19 -22.90
CA TRP A 283 11.23 -3.35 -22.05
C TRP A 283 10.95 -4.16 -20.77
N PHE A 284 9.69 -4.52 -20.51
CA PHE A 284 9.27 -5.12 -19.25
C PHE A 284 9.25 -6.66 -19.31
N PHE A 285 10.30 -7.30 -18.80
CA PHE A 285 10.43 -8.77 -18.80
C PHE A 285 10.64 -9.36 -17.41
N GLY A 286 10.42 -10.68 -17.28
CA GLY A 286 10.67 -11.43 -16.05
C GLY A 286 9.49 -11.44 -15.06
N ARG A 287 8.38 -10.74 -15.35
CA ARG A 287 7.17 -10.74 -14.53
C ARG A 287 5.94 -11.31 -15.27
N GLU A 288 6.15 -12.09 -16.31
CA GLU A 288 5.08 -12.65 -17.15
C GLU A 288 4.14 -13.56 -16.33
N THR A 289 4.70 -14.43 -15.48
CA THR A 289 3.93 -15.32 -14.60
C THR A 289 3.09 -14.55 -13.59
N LEU A 290 3.69 -13.55 -12.93
CA LEU A 290 2.98 -12.70 -11.96
C LEU A 290 1.85 -11.92 -12.64
N THR A 291 2.11 -11.36 -13.82
CA THR A 291 1.11 -10.63 -14.62
C THR A 291 -0.07 -11.54 -14.96
N LYS A 292 0.20 -12.79 -15.38
CA LYS A 292 -0.86 -13.79 -15.65
C LYS A 292 -1.67 -14.11 -14.39
N THR A 293 -1.03 -14.27 -13.24
CA THR A 293 -1.73 -14.51 -11.96
C THR A 293 -2.66 -13.36 -11.59
N LEU A 294 -2.20 -12.11 -11.73
CA LEU A 294 -3.00 -10.91 -11.47
C LEU A 294 -4.21 -10.83 -12.40
N LEU A 295 -4.01 -11.07 -13.70
CA LEU A 295 -5.08 -11.09 -14.71
C LEU A 295 -6.08 -12.22 -14.47
N GLY A 296 -5.62 -13.40 -14.06
CA GLY A 296 -6.46 -14.52 -13.68
C GLY A 296 -7.38 -14.15 -12.50
N LYS A 297 -6.84 -13.57 -11.43
CA LYS A 297 -7.64 -13.15 -10.26
C LYS A 297 -8.63 -12.03 -10.60
N ILE A 298 -8.21 -10.98 -11.31
CA ILE A 298 -9.10 -9.85 -11.63
C ILE A 298 -10.23 -10.23 -12.59
N SER A 299 -10.05 -11.30 -13.38
CA SER A 299 -11.11 -11.82 -14.23
C SER A 299 -12.29 -12.41 -13.43
N GLN A 300 -11.98 -13.10 -12.33
CA GLN A 300 -12.95 -13.84 -11.50
C GLN A 300 -13.50 -13.01 -10.34
N LYS A 301 -12.71 -12.07 -9.81
CA LYS A 301 -13.03 -11.30 -8.61
C LYS A 301 -13.19 -9.82 -8.94
N ASN A 302 -13.96 -9.11 -8.11
CA ASN A 302 -14.18 -7.66 -8.26
C ASN A 302 -13.27 -6.83 -7.34
N PHE A 303 -12.51 -7.49 -6.46
CA PHE A 303 -11.48 -6.88 -5.64
C PHE A 303 -10.20 -7.71 -5.73
N LEU A 304 -9.04 -7.06 -5.79
CA LEU A 304 -7.72 -7.69 -5.82
C LEU A 304 -6.72 -6.85 -5.05
N ALA A 305 -6.01 -7.46 -4.11
CA ALA A 305 -4.95 -6.80 -3.35
C ALA A 305 -3.56 -7.29 -3.77
N VAL A 306 -2.66 -6.38 -4.10
CA VAL A 306 -1.29 -6.65 -4.54
C VAL A 306 -0.30 -6.14 -3.50
N LEU A 307 0.27 -7.04 -2.69
CA LEU A 307 1.15 -6.67 -1.57
C LEU A 307 2.58 -7.09 -1.84
N GLY A 308 3.55 -6.28 -1.42
CA GLY A 308 4.96 -6.65 -1.49
C GLY A 308 5.88 -5.58 -0.93
N ALA A 309 7.14 -5.92 -0.71
CA ALA A 309 8.14 -4.97 -0.19
C ALA A 309 8.27 -3.71 -1.06
N SER A 310 8.79 -2.62 -0.49
CA SER A 310 9.12 -1.42 -1.28
C SER A 310 10.14 -1.79 -2.37
N GLY A 311 10.01 -1.21 -3.55
CA GLY A 311 10.90 -1.52 -4.68
C GLY A 311 10.74 -2.92 -5.29
N SER A 312 9.76 -3.73 -4.89
CA SER A 312 9.57 -5.09 -5.46
C SER A 312 9.01 -5.11 -6.90
N GLY A 313 8.65 -3.94 -7.46
CA GLY A 313 8.14 -3.79 -8.83
C GLY A 313 6.61 -3.84 -8.94
N LYS A 314 5.85 -3.59 -7.86
CA LYS A 314 4.37 -3.55 -7.86
C LYS A 314 3.80 -2.60 -8.91
N SER A 315 4.19 -1.33 -8.89
CA SER A 315 3.72 -0.32 -9.85
C SER A 315 4.09 -0.69 -11.28
N SER A 316 5.33 -1.16 -11.52
CA SER A 316 5.78 -1.61 -12.84
C SER A 316 4.95 -2.80 -13.37
N VAL A 317 4.66 -3.82 -12.56
CA VAL A 317 3.88 -4.97 -13.03
C VAL A 317 2.42 -4.59 -13.29
N ILE A 318 1.86 -3.67 -12.52
CA ILE A 318 0.49 -3.19 -12.73
C ILE A 318 0.39 -2.37 -14.03
N ARG A 319 1.34 -1.48 -14.28
CA ARG A 319 1.31 -0.55 -15.43
C ARG A 319 1.83 -1.18 -16.72
N ALA A 320 3.06 -1.67 -16.72
CA ALA A 320 3.68 -2.24 -17.93
C ALA A 320 3.24 -3.68 -18.21
N GLY A 321 2.78 -4.42 -17.19
CA GLY A 321 2.30 -5.79 -17.33
C GLY A 321 0.78 -5.87 -17.50
N VAL A 322 0.05 -5.60 -16.41
CA VAL A 322 -1.40 -5.82 -16.32
C VAL A 322 -2.17 -4.85 -17.22
N LEU A 323 -1.95 -3.54 -17.06
CA LEU A 323 -2.67 -2.52 -17.82
C LEU A 323 -2.43 -2.65 -19.32
N TYR A 324 -1.19 -2.91 -19.74
CA TYR A 324 -0.86 -3.19 -21.14
C TYR A 324 -1.70 -4.37 -21.68
N GLN A 325 -1.71 -5.51 -21.00
CA GLN A 325 -2.48 -6.68 -21.45
C GLN A 325 -3.99 -6.44 -21.45
N LEU A 326 -4.51 -5.64 -20.52
CA LEU A 326 -5.92 -5.28 -20.47
C LEU A 326 -6.31 -4.37 -21.64
N LYS A 327 -5.56 -3.28 -21.89
CA LYS A 327 -5.84 -2.34 -22.99
C LYS A 327 -5.76 -3.00 -24.36
N GLN A 328 -4.83 -3.93 -24.54
CA GLN A 328 -4.70 -4.69 -25.78
C GLN A 328 -5.68 -5.88 -25.90
N GLY A 329 -6.42 -6.22 -24.84
CA GLY A 329 -7.35 -7.36 -24.84
C GLY A 329 -6.68 -8.73 -25.02
N LEU A 330 -5.39 -8.86 -24.67
CA LEU A 330 -4.57 -10.04 -25.04
C LEU A 330 -4.92 -11.29 -24.23
N THR A 331 -5.14 -11.12 -22.92
CA THR A 331 -5.37 -12.24 -21.99
C THR A 331 -6.82 -12.33 -21.55
N LEU A 332 -7.50 -11.19 -21.39
CA LEU A 332 -8.92 -11.13 -21.04
C LEU A 332 -9.69 -10.55 -22.22
N GLN A 333 -10.47 -11.37 -22.91
CA GLN A 333 -11.26 -10.91 -24.04
C GLN A 333 -12.29 -9.86 -23.60
N GLY A 334 -12.47 -8.82 -24.42
CA GLY A 334 -13.32 -7.68 -24.10
C GLY A 334 -12.76 -6.74 -23.04
N SER A 335 -11.54 -6.97 -22.52
CA SER A 335 -10.91 -6.01 -21.60
C SER A 335 -10.42 -4.73 -22.26
N ALA A 336 -10.27 -4.74 -23.59
CA ALA A 336 -9.91 -3.55 -24.37
C ALA A 336 -10.97 -2.44 -24.29
N ASP A 337 -12.23 -2.82 -24.03
CA ASP A 337 -13.34 -1.89 -23.87
C ASP A 337 -13.54 -1.47 -22.40
N TRP A 338 -12.73 -1.97 -21.46
CA TRP A 338 -12.84 -1.55 -20.07
C TRP A 338 -12.30 -0.14 -19.89
N GLU A 339 -12.97 0.64 -19.07
CA GLU A 339 -12.42 1.92 -18.63
C GLU A 339 -11.50 1.68 -17.43
N ILE A 340 -10.24 2.07 -17.54
CA ILE A 340 -9.24 1.81 -16.50
C ILE A 340 -8.77 3.15 -15.93
N LYS A 341 -8.99 3.34 -14.64
CA LYS A 341 -8.64 4.55 -13.89
C LYS A 341 -7.55 4.19 -12.88
N ILE A 342 -6.44 4.93 -12.88
CA ILE A 342 -5.32 4.75 -11.95
C ILE A 342 -5.22 5.98 -11.06
N MET A 343 -5.20 5.77 -9.74
CA MET A 343 -4.99 6.83 -8.78
C MET A 343 -3.96 6.44 -7.72
N VAL A 344 -3.38 7.47 -7.11
CA VAL A 344 -2.63 7.40 -5.86
C VAL A 344 -3.40 8.25 -4.86
N PRO A 345 -3.88 7.70 -3.73
CA PRO A 345 -4.95 8.33 -2.98
C PRO A 345 -4.58 9.68 -2.35
N GLY A 346 -3.33 9.85 -1.91
CA GLY A 346 -2.91 11.04 -1.17
C GLY A 346 -3.71 11.23 0.12
N ASN A 347 -3.73 12.46 0.62
CA ASN A 347 -4.36 12.83 1.89
C ASN A 347 -5.85 13.23 1.79
N GLN A 348 -6.37 13.33 0.57
CA GLN A 348 -7.78 13.61 0.28
C GLN A 348 -8.34 12.55 -0.69
N PRO A 349 -8.47 11.28 -0.24
CA PRO A 349 -8.74 10.17 -1.14
C PRO A 349 -10.12 10.24 -1.83
N MET A 350 -11.14 10.87 -1.22
CA MET A 350 -12.43 11.09 -1.89
C MET A 350 -12.33 12.10 -3.02
N PHE A 351 -11.61 13.20 -2.80
CA PHE A 351 -11.32 14.19 -3.82
C PHE A 351 -10.55 13.56 -4.99
N THR A 352 -9.55 12.73 -4.68
CA THR A 352 -8.75 12.04 -5.70
C THR A 352 -9.60 11.09 -6.55
N ILE A 353 -10.58 10.37 -5.95
CA ILE A 353 -11.56 9.59 -6.73
C ILE A 353 -12.37 10.50 -7.65
N ALA A 354 -12.89 11.63 -7.14
CA ALA A 354 -13.69 12.56 -7.93
C ALA A 354 -12.95 13.01 -9.20
N GLN A 355 -11.66 13.30 -9.07
CA GLN A 355 -10.81 13.68 -10.19
C GLN A 355 -10.68 12.61 -11.28
N GLN A 356 -10.82 11.33 -10.94
CA GLN A 356 -10.74 10.25 -11.93
C GLN A 356 -11.92 10.23 -12.90
N PHE A 357 -13.04 10.86 -12.56
CA PHE A 357 -14.24 10.93 -13.40
C PHE A 357 -14.35 12.23 -14.20
N LEU A 358 -13.30 13.04 -14.22
CA LEU A 358 -13.24 14.24 -15.05
C LEU A 358 -12.82 13.87 -16.48
N GLU A 359 -13.46 14.48 -17.47
CA GLU A 359 -13.02 14.36 -18.85
C GLU A 359 -11.71 15.13 -19.09
N PRO A 360 -10.75 14.57 -19.85
CA PRO A 360 -9.42 15.14 -20.02
C PRO A 360 -9.41 16.48 -20.78
N ASP A 361 -10.35 16.71 -21.71
CA ASP A 361 -10.33 17.84 -22.65
C ASP A 361 -11.24 19.03 -22.26
N LEU A 362 -11.64 19.14 -20.99
CA LEU A 362 -12.54 20.19 -20.53
C LEU A 362 -11.85 21.54 -20.27
N SER A 363 -12.57 22.63 -20.55
CA SER A 363 -12.16 23.97 -20.12
C SER A 363 -12.13 24.07 -18.58
N ARG A 364 -11.37 25.03 -18.03
CA ARG A 364 -11.24 25.22 -16.57
C ARG A 364 -12.59 25.37 -15.85
N ILE A 365 -13.56 26.05 -16.47
CA ILE A 365 -14.89 26.28 -15.89
C ILE A 365 -15.71 24.98 -15.88
N GLN A 366 -15.73 24.25 -17.00
CA GLN A 366 -16.44 22.97 -17.09
C GLN A 366 -15.84 21.91 -16.16
N ARG A 367 -14.51 21.89 -16.05
CA ARG A 367 -13.79 21.02 -15.12
C ARG A 367 -14.18 21.28 -13.67
N SER A 368 -14.30 22.56 -13.28
CA SER A 368 -14.76 22.94 -11.94
C SER A 368 -16.19 22.44 -11.66
N HIS A 369 -17.10 22.61 -12.62
CA HIS A 369 -18.49 22.17 -12.47
C HIS A 369 -18.63 20.64 -12.41
N GLN A 370 -17.91 19.89 -13.26
CA GLN A 370 -17.91 18.43 -13.18
C GLN A 370 -17.32 17.92 -11.87
N LEU A 371 -16.26 18.56 -11.37
CA LEU A 371 -15.64 18.20 -10.10
C LEU A 371 -16.63 18.37 -8.94
N GLU A 372 -17.30 19.52 -8.86
CA GLU A 372 -18.33 19.79 -7.85
C GLU A 372 -19.49 18.78 -7.94
N THR A 373 -19.88 18.40 -9.15
CA THR A 373 -20.91 17.36 -9.38
C THR A 373 -20.45 15.99 -8.89
N ALA A 374 -19.20 15.60 -9.19
CA ALA A 374 -18.63 14.33 -8.79
C ALA A 374 -18.46 14.25 -7.26
N GLU A 375 -17.99 15.32 -6.62
CA GLU A 375 -17.90 15.45 -5.17
C GLU A 375 -19.28 15.33 -4.51
N SER A 376 -20.29 16.05 -5.01
CA SER A 376 -21.67 15.98 -4.50
C SER A 376 -22.31 14.59 -4.64
N LEU A 377 -21.93 13.84 -5.68
CA LEU A 377 -22.33 12.43 -5.80
C LEU A 377 -21.61 11.59 -4.75
N LEU A 378 -20.30 11.72 -4.60
CA LEU A 378 -19.48 10.95 -3.66
C LEU A 378 -19.81 11.23 -2.18
N GLU A 379 -20.39 12.39 -1.85
CA GLU A 379 -20.97 12.65 -0.52
C GLU A 379 -22.06 11.64 -0.13
N LYS A 380 -22.70 10.99 -1.11
CA LYS A 380 -23.70 9.92 -0.90
C LYS A 380 -23.05 8.55 -0.70
N GLY A 381 -21.73 8.48 -0.54
CA GLY A 381 -20.96 7.27 -0.31
C GLY A 381 -21.03 6.29 -1.49
N SER A 382 -21.17 5.00 -1.19
CA SER A 382 -21.15 3.92 -2.19
C SER A 382 -22.23 4.04 -3.28
N ASP A 383 -23.39 4.63 -2.97
CA ASP A 383 -24.44 4.87 -3.98
C ASP A 383 -24.04 6.00 -4.96
N GLY A 384 -23.27 6.97 -4.48
CA GLY A 384 -22.66 8.02 -5.29
C GLY A 384 -21.66 7.48 -6.28
N LEU A 385 -20.68 6.72 -5.78
CA LEU A 385 -19.67 6.08 -6.61
C LEU A 385 -20.30 5.10 -7.61
N LYS A 386 -21.30 4.32 -7.19
CA LYS A 386 -22.07 3.47 -8.11
C LYS A 386 -22.64 4.27 -9.28
N ARG A 387 -23.27 5.41 -9.04
CA ARG A 387 -23.84 6.25 -10.10
C ARG A 387 -22.77 6.73 -11.08
N LEU A 388 -21.60 7.16 -10.60
CA LEU A 388 -20.46 7.56 -11.44
C LEU A 388 -19.96 6.40 -12.32
N ILE A 389 -19.97 5.17 -11.80
CA ILE A 389 -19.64 3.97 -12.56
C ILE A 389 -20.75 3.61 -13.56
N GLU A 390 -22.01 3.78 -13.19
CA GLU A 390 -23.15 3.49 -14.06
C GLU A 390 -23.25 4.46 -15.25
N THR A 391 -22.86 5.73 -15.07
CA THR A 391 -22.80 6.74 -16.15
C THR A 391 -21.71 6.47 -17.19
N THR A 392 -20.78 5.57 -16.90
CA THR A 392 -19.74 5.17 -17.84
C THR A 392 -20.30 4.19 -18.88
N ASP A 393 -20.07 4.44 -20.18
CA ASP A 393 -20.53 3.55 -21.27
C ASP A 393 -19.74 2.23 -21.36
N ALA A 394 -18.59 2.14 -20.70
CA ALA A 394 -17.77 0.93 -20.68
C ALA A 394 -18.49 -0.24 -19.98
N PRO A 395 -18.35 -1.48 -20.48
CA PRO A 395 -18.94 -2.67 -19.87
C PRO A 395 -18.41 -2.92 -18.45
N LYS A 396 -17.16 -2.54 -18.18
CA LYS A 396 -16.53 -2.62 -16.86
C LYS A 396 -15.62 -1.42 -16.63
N VAL A 397 -15.50 -1.03 -15.37
CA VAL A 397 -14.57 -0.02 -14.88
C VAL A 397 -13.60 -0.68 -13.91
N LEU A 398 -12.29 -0.57 -14.18
CA LEU A 398 -11.23 -1.01 -13.29
C LEU A 398 -10.60 0.20 -12.61
N LEU A 399 -10.80 0.32 -11.30
CA LEU A 399 -10.14 1.32 -10.46
C LEU A 399 -8.90 0.71 -9.81
N ILE A 400 -7.74 1.20 -10.20
CA ILE A 400 -6.44 0.81 -9.63
C ILE A 400 -6.02 1.90 -8.65
N ILE A 401 -5.80 1.51 -7.40
CA ILE A 401 -5.30 2.38 -6.34
C ILE A 401 -3.88 1.93 -5.99
N ASP A 402 -2.90 2.60 -6.60
CA ASP A 402 -1.49 2.36 -6.33
C ASP A 402 -1.05 3.14 -5.09
N GLN A 403 -0.07 2.63 -4.36
CA GLN A 403 0.34 3.16 -3.05
C GLN A 403 -0.84 3.35 -2.08
N PHE A 404 -1.71 2.34 -1.98
CA PHE A 404 -2.91 2.40 -1.12
C PHE A 404 -2.56 2.69 0.34
N GLU A 405 -1.34 2.40 0.80
CA GLU A 405 -0.85 2.78 2.12
C GLU A 405 -0.94 4.28 2.42
N GLU A 406 -0.99 5.16 1.41
CA GLU A 406 -1.12 6.60 1.59
C GLU A 406 -2.43 7.02 2.25
N ILE A 407 -3.48 6.19 2.27
CA ILE A 407 -4.69 6.55 3.05
C ILE A 407 -4.43 6.50 4.56
N PHE A 408 -3.45 5.69 4.97
CA PHE A 408 -2.95 5.66 6.34
C PHE A 408 -1.86 6.72 6.55
N ALA A 409 -1.67 7.59 5.55
CA ALA A 409 -0.84 8.75 5.69
C ALA A 409 -1.36 9.56 6.87
N PRO A 410 -0.43 10.04 7.67
CA PRO A 410 -0.81 10.65 8.90
C PRO A 410 -1.77 11.87 8.78
N ASP A 411 -1.59 12.70 7.76
CA ASP A 411 -2.39 13.90 7.45
C ASP A 411 -3.79 13.59 6.87
N THR A 412 -4.10 12.31 6.62
CA THR A 412 -5.44 11.88 6.19
C THR A 412 -6.37 11.74 7.39
N ASP A 413 -7.45 12.53 7.39
CA ASP A 413 -8.48 12.45 8.42
C ASP A 413 -9.09 11.04 8.57
N LYS A 414 -9.38 10.63 9.81
CA LYS A 414 -9.88 9.27 10.07
C LYS A 414 -11.27 9.07 9.45
N ALA A 415 -12.16 10.06 9.55
CA ALA A 415 -13.49 9.96 8.97
C ALA A 415 -13.43 9.99 7.43
N GLU A 416 -12.54 10.78 6.85
CA GLU A 416 -12.24 10.74 5.41
C GLU A 416 -11.80 9.33 4.95
N ARG A 417 -10.88 8.70 5.68
CA ARG A 417 -10.39 7.34 5.40
C ARG A 417 -11.49 6.29 5.51
N GLU A 418 -12.28 6.32 6.58
CA GLU A 418 -13.42 5.42 6.78
C GLU A 418 -14.43 5.58 5.64
N ARG A 419 -14.83 6.82 5.31
CA ARG A 419 -15.72 7.12 4.19
C ARG A 419 -15.20 6.59 2.87
N PHE A 420 -13.90 6.74 2.60
CA PHE A 420 -13.26 6.25 1.38
C PHE A 420 -13.33 4.72 1.28
N ILE A 421 -12.97 4.01 2.35
CA ILE A 421 -12.99 2.53 2.38
C ILE A 421 -14.42 2.02 2.23
N ASP A 422 -15.37 2.57 2.98
CA ASP A 422 -16.78 2.16 2.93
C ASP A 422 -17.42 2.46 1.57
N CYS A 423 -17.09 3.62 0.98
CA CYS A 423 -17.54 3.99 -0.36
C CYS A 423 -17.04 3.00 -1.40
N LEU A 424 -15.74 2.66 -1.36
CA LEU A 424 -15.09 1.73 -2.28
C LEU A 424 -15.69 0.32 -2.18
N LEU A 425 -15.71 -0.26 -0.98
CA LEU A 425 -16.17 -1.63 -0.77
C LEU A 425 -17.67 -1.76 -1.04
N GLY A 426 -18.47 -0.81 -0.55
CA GLY A 426 -19.91 -0.80 -0.82
C GLY A 426 -20.21 -0.64 -2.31
N ALA A 427 -19.41 0.13 -3.07
CA ALA A 427 -19.60 0.24 -4.51
C ALA A 427 -19.24 -1.06 -5.25
N VAL A 428 -18.17 -1.76 -4.83
CA VAL A 428 -17.79 -3.06 -5.40
C VAL A 428 -18.93 -4.07 -5.28
N GLU A 429 -19.62 -4.09 -4.14
CA GLU A 429 -20.78 -4.95 -3.90
C GLU A 429 -22.00 -4.53 -4.74
N LYS A 430 -22.31 -3.22 -4.77
CA LYS A 430 -23.54 -2.70 -5.40
C LYS A 430 -23.50 -2.60 -6.94
N CYS A 431 -22.32 -2.64 -7.55
CA CYS A 431 -22.14 -2.49 -9.00
C CYS A 431 -22.29 -3.79 -9.80
N ASN A 432 -22.69 -4.92 -9.19
CA ASN A 432 -22.98 -6.20 -9.87
C ASN A 432 -21.87 -6.66 -10.85
N GLY A 433 -20.60 -6.39 -10.52
CA GLY A 433 -19.45 -6.76 -11.36
C GLY A 433 -19.06 -5.78 -12.47
N LYS A 434 -19.75 -4.64 -12.59
CA LYS A 434 -19.33 -3.52 -13.44
C LYS A 434 -18.08 -2.82 -12.88
N LEU A 435 -18.01 -2.63 -11.56
CA LEU A 435 -16.80 -2.11 -10.89
C LEU A 435 -15.87 -3.24 -10.48
N LYS A 436 -14.58 -3.09 -10.83
CA LYS A 436 -13.47 -3.87 -10.31
C LYS A 436 -12.47 -2.94 -9.63
N VAL A 437 -11.93 -3.36 -8.50
CA VAL A 437 -10.93 -2.60 -7.74
C VAL A 437 -9.66 -3.42 -7.58
N MET A 438 -8.52 -2.79 -7.85
CA MET A 438 -7.21 -3.34 -7.57
C MET A 438 -6.44 -2.38 -6.65
N ILE A 439 -6.07 -2.83 -5.46
CA ILE A 439 -5.20 -2.06 -4.57
C ILE A 439 -3.78 -2.60 -4.63
N ALA A 440 -2.79 -1.72 -4.62
CA ALA A 440 -1.39 -2.09 -4.47
C ALA A 440 -0.80 -1.39 -3.25
N MET A 441 -0.18 -2.16 -2.35
CA MET A 441 0.43 -1.58 -1.16
C MET A 441 1.65 -2.33 -0.67
N ARG A 442 2.37 -1.71 0.27
CA ARG A 442 3.43 -2.42 1.00
C ARG A 442 2.86 -3.44 1.98
N ALA A 443 3.56 -4.56 2.13
CA ALA A 443 3.12 -5.66 2.99
C ALA A 443 3.09 -5.31 4.49
N ASP A 444 3.94 -4.39 4.95
CA ASP A 444 4.01 -3.93 6.34
C ASP A 444 2.81 -3.07 6.75
N PHE A 445 2.04 -2.54 5.80
CA PHE A 445 0.80 -1.81 6.07
C PHE A 445 -0.41 -2.73 6.24
N PHE A 446 -0.29 -4.02 5.94
CA PHE A 446 -1.40 -4.97 6.09
C PHE A 446 -1.93 -5.00 7.54
N GLY A 447 -1.05 -4.90 8.54
CA GLY A 447 -1.46 -4.85 9.95
C GLY A 447 -2.41 -3.69 10.28
N LYS A 448 -2.30 -2.54 9.59
CA LYS A 448 -3.23 -1.40 9.76
C LYS A 448 -4.60 -1.67 9.14
N CYS A 449 -4.65 -2.47 8.08
CA CYS A 449 -5.92 -2.85 7.44
C CYS A 449 -6.74 -3.84 8.29
N VAL A 450 -6.12 -4.49 9.30
CA VAL A 450 -6.76 -5.49 10.18
C VAL A 450 -7.34 -4.84 11.46
N GLU A 451 -7.22 -3.52 11.62
CA GLU A 451 -7.92 -2.79 12.69
C GLU A 451 -9.44 -3.04 12.60
N GLU A 452 -10.12 -3.16 13.75
CA GLU A 452 -11.54 -3.51 13.84
C GLU A 452 -12.44 -2.61 12.97
N THR A 453 -12.07 -1.34 12.86
CA THR A 453 -12.72 -0.32 12.03
C THR A 453 -12.75 -0.68 10.53
N TYR A 454 -11.82 -1.49 10.02
CA TYR A 454 -11.70 -1.83 8.60
C TYR A 454 -11.89 -3.33 8.32
N SER A 455 -12.65 -4.04 9.16
CA SER A 455 -12.88 -5.49 9.04
C SER A 455 -13.35 -5.96 7.65
N GLY A 456 -14.17 -5.16 6.95
CA GLY A 456 -14.57 -5.45 5.57
C GLY A 456 -13.40 -5.41 4.59
N LEU A 457 -12.46 -4.48 4.78
CA LEU A 457 -11.25 -4.37 3.96
C LEU A 457 -10.29 -5.53 4.23
N SER A 458 -10.07 -5.89 5.49
CA SER A 458 -9.19 -7.02 5.82
C SER A 458 -9.68 -8.32 5.20
N GLN A 459 -10.98 -8.60 5.29
CA GLN A 459 -11.58 -9.80 4.69
C GLN A 459 -11.38 -9.82 3.16
N GLN A 460 -11.65 -8.69 2.49
CA GLN A 460 -11.46 -8.60 1.03
C GLN A 460 -10.00 -8.80 0.62
N ILE A 461 -9.05 -8.30 1.41
CA ILE A 461 -7.62 -8.51 1.17
C ILE A 461 -7.28 -9.99 1.36
N GLU A 462 -7.66 -10.63 2.46
CA GLU A 462 -7.33 -12.03 2.76
C GLU A 462 -7.82 -12.99 1.67
N GLU A 463 -9.06 -12.81 1.20
CA GLU A 463 -9.65 -13.66 0.17
C GLU A 463 -9.02 -13.44 -1.23
N ASN A 464 -8.54 -12.23 -1.51
CA ASN A 464 -8.14 -11.80 -2.86
C ASN A 464 -6.70 -11.28 -2.95
N LEU A 465 -5.80 -11.77 -2.10
CA LEU A 465 -4.39 -11.36 -2.05
C LEU A 465 -3.53 -12.00 -3.15
N VAL A 466 -2.63 -11.22 -3.76
CA VAL A 466 -1.46 -11.69 -4.52
C VAL A 466 -0.20 -11.01 -3.98
N SER A 467 0.75 -11.82 -3.49
CA SER A 467 2.02 -11.32 -2.98
C SER A 467 3.07 -11.18 -4.09
N VAL A 468 3.69 -10.01 -4.18
CA VAL A 468 4.83 -9.70 -5.05
C VAL A 468 6.12 -10.03 -4.31
N THR A 469 6.62 -11.23 -4.57
CA THR A 469 7.89 -11.71 -4.02
C THR A 469 9.09 -11.15 -4.81
N PRO A 470 10.31 -11.21 -4.23
CA PRO A 470 11.54 -10.99 -4.98
C PRO A 470 11.57 -11.83 -6.26
N MET A 471 12.19 -11.30 -7.32
CA MET A 471 12.32 -12.00 -8.60
C MET A 471 13.25 -13.19 -8.44
N LYS A 472 12.86 -14.33 -9.03
CA LYS A 472 13.72 -15.52 -9.11
C LYS A 472 14.87 -15.26 -10.08
N GLU A 473 15.94 -16.04 -9.97
CA GLU A 473 17.12 -15.94 -10.85
C GLU A 473 16.76 -15.91 -12.35
N LYS A 474 15.87 -16.80 -12.80
CA LYS A 474 15.39 -16.85 -14.20
C LYS A 474 14.61 -15.61 -14.61
N GLU A 475 13.86 -15.03 -13.68
CA GLU A 475 13.08 -13.81 -13.92
C GLU A 475 14.02 -12.61 -14.04
N LEU A 476 15.00 -12.47 -13.13
CA LEU A 476 16.05 -11.45 -13.19
C LEU A 476 16.87 -11.55 -14.46
N LEU A 477 17.31 -12.76 -14.83
CA LEU A 477 18.04 -13.02 -16.06
C LEU A 477 17.28 -12.49 -17.29
N ARG A 478 15.97 -12.77 -17.38
CA ARG A 478 15.13 -12.27 -18.47
C ARG A 478 15.00 -10.74 -18.43
N ALA A 479 14.77 -10.16 -17.24
CA ALA A 479 14.64 -8.73 -17.05
C ALA A 479 15.91 -7.94 -17.44
N ILE A 480 17.09 -8.55 -17.33
CA ILE A 480 18.37 -7.95 -17.71
C ILE A 480 18.64 -8.18 -19.20
N THR A 481 18.58 -9.43 -19.66
CA THR A 481 19.10 -9.80 -20.99
C THR A 481 18.17 -9.48 -22.15
N LYS A 482 16.84 -9.58 -21.96
CA LYS A 482 15.90 -9.36 -23.05
C LYS A 482 15.83 -7.91 -23.53
N PRO A 483 15.71 -6.90 -22.65
CA PRO A 483 15.71 -5.51 -23.10
C PRO A 483 17.00 -5.16 -23.85
N ALA A 484 18.15 -5.62 -23.37
CA ALA A 484 19.44 -5.43 -24.06
C ALA A 484 19.48 -6.07 -25.44
N LYS A 485 18.96 -7.29 -25.58
CA LYS A 485 18.91 -7.99 -26.86
C LYS A 485 18.08 -7.23 -27.90
N LEU A 486 16.97 -6.60 -27.49
CA LEU A 486 16.10 -5.81 -28.38
C LEU A 486 16.80 -4.57 -28.94
N VAL A 487 17.79 -4.01 -28.24
CA VAL A 487 18.59 -2.87 -28.69
C VAL A 487 19.97 -3.30 -29.26
N ASN A 488 20.15 -4.59 -29.53
CA ASN A 488 21.41 -5.19 -29.96
C ASN A 488 22.59 -4.90 -29.03
N LEU A 489 22.36 -4.74 -27.73
CA LEU A 489 23.41 -4.50 -26.74
C LEU A 489 24.01 -5.83 -26.29
N PRO A 490 25.27 -6.15 -26.66
CA PRO A 490 25.91 -7.36 -26.18
C PRO A 490 26.18 -7.26 -24.66
N ILE A 491 25.88 -8.36 -23.95
CA ILE A 491 26.15 -8.52 -22.53
C ILE A 491 27.06 -9.73 -22.35
N GLU A 492 28.17 -9.52 -21.64
CA GLU A 492 29.07 -10.61 -21.30
C GLU A 492 28.38 -11.65 -20.38
N PRO A 493 28.45 -12.96 -20.67
CA PRO A 493 27.77 -13.97 -19.85
C PRO A 493 28.24 -14.02 -18.37
N LEU A 494 29.52 -13.74 -18.10
CA LEU A 494 30.07 -13.74 -16.74
C LEU A 494 29.58 -12.56 -15.90
N LEU A 495 29.33 -11.41 -16.53
CA LEU A 495 28.76 -10.23 -15.88
C LEU A 495 27.40 -10.54 -15.26
N ILE A 496 26.55 -11.29 -15.97
CA ILE A 496 25.21 -11.62 -15.48
C ILE A 496 25.29 -12.39 -14.15
N LYS A 497 26.25 -13.32 -14.03
CA LYS A 497 26.45 -14.09 -12.79
C LYS A 497 26.82 -13.19 -11.62
N GLU A 498 27.70 -12.20 -11.83
CA GLU A 498 28.08 -11.26 -10.77
C GLU A 498 26.92 -10.33 -10.40
N ILE A 499 26.16 -9.80 -11.38
CA ILE A 499 24.96 -8.98 -11.10
C ILE A 499 23.96 -9.76 -10.25
N LEU A 500 23.68 -11.03 -10.60
CA LEU A 500 22.74 -11.87 -9.84
C LEU A 500 23.22 -12.11 -8.41
N LYS A 501 24.52 -12.34 -8.22
CA LYS A 501 25.14 -12.52 -6.90
C LYS A 501 25.05 -11.25 -6.04
N ASP A 502 25.21 -10.07 -6.63
CA ASP A 502 25.10 -8.79 -5.92
C ASP A 502 23.67 -8.51 -5.42
N ILE A 503 22.64 -9.13 -6.03
CA ILE A 503 21.22 -8.92 -5.70
C ILE A 503 20.66 -9.96 -4.73
N GLU A 504 21.23 -11.16 -4.70
CA GLU A 504 20.67 -12.36 -4.04
C GLU A 504 20.29 -12.14 -2.56
N ASN A 505 20.97 -11.23 -1.86
CA ASN A 505 20.76 -10.94 -0.43
C ASN A 505 20.10 -9.58 -0.15
N SER A 506 19.57 -8.88 -1.17
CA SER A 506 19.07 -7.50 -1.04
C SER A 506 17.60 -7.38 -1.46
N PRO A 507 16.63 -7.68 -0.58
CA PRO A 507 15.21 -7.50 -0.88
C PRO A 507 14.89 -6.03 -1.19
N GLY A 508 14.14 -5.77 -2.27
CA GLY A 508 13.78 -4.41 -2.72
C GLY A 508 14.79 -3.74 -3.65
N SER A 509 15.89 -4.41 -4.02
CA SER A 509 16.99 -3.86 -4.83
C SER A 509 16.72 -3.67 -6.33
N LEU A 510 15.51 -3.97 -6.84
CA LEU A 510 15.22 -3.84 -8.27
C LEU A 510 15.41 -2.41 -8.82
N PRO A 511 15.02 -1.33 -8.11
CA PRO A 511 15.30 0.03 -8.58
C PRO A 511 16.81 0.31 -8.67
N LEU A 512 17.61 -0.24 -7.74
CA LEU A 512 19.06 -0.09 -7.74
C LEU A 512 19.72 -0.86 -8.88
N LEU A 513 19.24 -2.08 -9.15
CA LEU A 513 19.64 -2.83 -10.33
C LEU A 513 19.36 -2.03 -11.60
N GLN A 514 18.13 -1.50 -11.75
CA GLN A 514 17.77 -0.70 -12.92
C GLN A 514 18.63 0.55 -13.05
N ASP A 515 18.97 1.20 -11.93
CA ASP A 515 19.84 2.37 -11.91
C ASP A 515 21.27 2.02 -12.31
N ALA A 516 21.83 0.95 -11.74
CA ALA A 516 23.15 0.44 -12.11
C ALA A 516 23.22 0.03 -13.58
N LEU A 517 22.20 -0.68 -14.11
CA LEU A 517 22.15 -1.04 -15.53
C LEU A 517 22.03 0.17 -16.45
N ARG A 518 21.29 1.21 -16.03
CA ARG A 518 21.16 2.46 -16.79
C ARG A 518 22.46 3.25 -16.82
N GLU A 519 23.12 3.41 -15.68
CA GLU A 519 24.45 4.06 -15.64
C GLU A 519 25.48 3.24 -16.41
N PHE A 520 25.38 1.92 -16.33
CA PHE A 520 26.26 1.05 -17.06
C PHE A 520 26.06 1.11 -18.57
N TRP A 521 24.81 1.27 -19.03
CA TRP A 521 24.49 1.54 -20.42
C TRP A 521 25.03 2.90 -20.91
N LYS A 522 25.02 3.94 -20.07
CA LYS A 522 25.58 5.25 -20.41
C LYS A 522 27.10 5.22 -20.57
N GLN A 523 27.78 4.41 -19.76
CA GLN A 523 29.24 4.28 -19.76
C GLN A 523 29.73 3.13 -20.65
N ARG A 524 28.85 2.55 -21.48
CA ARG A 524 29.19 1.44 -22.37
C ARG A 524 30.28 1.85 -23.37
N ASP A 525 31.13 0.91 -23.72
CA ASP A 525 32.03 1.03 -24.87
C ASP A 525 31.40 0.33 -26.10
N HIS A 526 32.12 0.34 -27.23
CA HIS A 526 31.68 -0.33 -28.45
C HIS A 526 31.54 -1.86 -28.31
N GLN A 527 32.07 -2.47 -27.24
CA GLN A 527 31.99 -3.91 -26.96
C GLN A 527 30.77 -4.27 -26.09
N GLY A 528 30.01 -3.27 -25.62
CA GLY A 528 28.78 -3.44 -24.86
C GLY A 528 28.97 -3.48 -23.34
N LEU A 529 28.22 -4.34 -22.67
CA LEU A 529 28.21 -4.46 -21.22
C LEU A 529 29.15 -5.59 -20.77
N THR A 530 30.34 -5.22 -20.28
CA THR A 530 31.41 -6.14 -19.87
C THR A 530 31.60 -6.22 -18.35
N LEU A 531 32.11 -7.35 -17.84
CA LEU A 531 32.41 -7.51 -16.42
C LEU A 531 33.46 -6.51 -15.92
N ALA A 532 34.45 -6.19 -16.77
CA ALA A 532 35.50 -5.23 -16.44
C ALA A 532 34.94 -3.83 -16.18
N ASN A 533 34.06 -3.33 -17.05
CA ASN A 533 33.47 -1.99 -16.89
C ASN A 533 32.46 -1.97 -15.72
N TYR A 534 31.73 -3.06 -15.50
CA TYR A 534 30.85 -3.19 -14.33
C TYR A 534 31.62 -3.15 -13.00
N THR A 535 32.79 -3.80 -12.95
CA THR A 535 33.68 -3.77 -11.77
C THR A 535 34.26 -2.38 -11.56
N LYS A 536 34.67 -1.68 -12.63
CA LYS A 536 35.13 -0.28 -12.55
C LYS A 536 34.05 0.69 -12.07
N LEU A 537 32.78 0.42 -12.41
CA LEU A 537 31.62 1.20 -11.95
C LEU A 537 31.32 0.99 -10.46
N GLY A 538 31.95 -0.01 -9.81
CA GLY A 538 31.70 -0.38 -8.42
C GLY A 538 30.50 -1.30 -8.24
N ARG A 539 30.08 -2.02 -9.29
CA ARG A 539 28.94 -2.96 -9.30
C ARG A 539 27.59 -2.29 -9.02
N VAL A 540 26.54 -3.04 -8.62
CA VAL A 540 25.20 -2.47 -8.29
C VAL A 540 25.30 -1.36 -7.23
N ALA A 541 26.13 -1.59 -6.21
CA ALA A 541 26.35 -0.67 -5.10
C ALA A 541 27.06 0.63 -5.53
N GLY A 542 27.99 0.54 -6.48
CA GLY A 542 28.86 1.64 -6.89
C GLY A 542 28.15 2.80 -7.58
N SER A 543 27.08 2.54 -8.33
CA SER A 543 26.26 3.59 -8.96
C SER A 543 25.68 4.55 -7.90
N LEU A 544 25.12 3.98 -6.82
CA LEU A 544 24.53 4.73 -5.74
C LEU A 544 25.60 5.46 -4.90
N ASN A 545 26.70 4.76 -4.58
CA ASN A 545 27.85 5.35 -3.88
C ASN A 545 28.40 6.56 -4.64
N LYS A 546 28.61 6.40 -5.96
CA LYS A 546 29.12 7.46 -6.84
C LYS A 546 28.17 8.63 -6.90
N ARG A 547 26.86 8.42 -7.16
CA ARG A 547 25.88 9.52 -7.20
C ARG A 547 25.82 10.28 -5.88
N ALA A 548 25.70 9.57 -4.75
CA ALA A 548 25.63 10.21 -3.44
C ALA A 548 26.90 11.01 -3.14
N THR A 549 28.07 10.48 -3.53
CA THR A 549 29.36 11.14 -3.39
C THR A 549 29.51 12.35 -4.31
N ASP A 550 29.13 12.25 -5.58
CA ASP A 550 29.18 13.34 -6.57
C ASP A 550 28.28 14.50 -6.13
N VAL A 551 27.05 14.20 -5.68
CA VAL A 551 26.13 15.19 -5.11
C VAL A 551 26.78 15.85 -3.90
N TYR A 552 27.30 15.07 -2.95
CA TYR A 552 27.96 15.60 -1.76
C TYR A 552 29.19 16.47 -2.06
N GLN A 553 30.04 16.06 -3.01
CA GLN A 553 31.24 16.79 -3.40
C GLN A 553 30.92 18.08 -4.17
N SER A 554 29.76 18.15 -4.83
CA SER A 554 29.28 19.39 -5.47
C SER A 554 28.82 20.47 -4.48
N LEU A 555 28.59 20.12 -3.21
CA LEU A 555 28.13 21.03 -2.16
C LEU A 555 29.27 21.89 -1.61
N THR A 556 28.93 23.11 -1.17
CA THR A 556 29.84 23.95 -0.37
C THR A 556 30.14 23.31 0.99
N ILE A 557 31.23 23.73 1.66
CA ILE A 557 31.62 23.16 2.98
C ILE A 557 30.48 23.27 4.01
N ALA A 558 29.76 24.39 4.06
CA ALA A 558 28.63 24.56 4.97
C ALA A 558 27.49 23.58 4.65
N GLN A 559 27.15 23.44 3.37
CA GLN A 559 26.14 22.49 2.88
C GLN A 559 26.54 21.03 3.11
N GLN A 560 27.82 20.69 2.98
CA GLN A 560 28.36 19.35 3.28
C GLN A 560 28.17 18.98 4.76
N LEU A 561 28.38 19.92 5.68
CA LEU A 561 28.12 19.70 7.10
C LEU A 561 26.63 19.46 7.37
N THR A 562 25.75 20.24 6.74
CA THR A 562 24.30 20.05 6.83
C THR A 562 23.86 18.70 6.25
N ALA A 563 24.38 18.29 5.08
CA ALA A 563 24.08 16.99 4.48
C ALA A 563 24.55 15.83 5.37
N LYS A 564 25.78 15.91 5.92
CA LYS A 564 26.30 14.92 6.88
C LYS A 564 25.39 14.80 8.11
N HIS A 565 24.97 15.93 8.67
CA HIS A 565 24.03 15.97 9.80
C HIS A 565 22.70 15.28 9.47
N ILE A 566 22.13 15.53 8.29
CA ILE A 566 20.87 14.90 7.86
C ILE A 566 21.04 13.37 7.79
N PHE A 567 22.02 12.86 7.03
CA PHE A 567 22.15 11.41 6.83
C PHE A 567 22.48 10.61 8.10
N LEU A 568 23.22 11.21 9.04
CA LEU A 568 23.47 10.57 10.34
C LEU A 568 22.21 10.44 11.21
N ASN A 569 21.29 11.41 11.12
CA ASN A 569 20.00 11.37 11.82
C ASN A 569 18.98 10.45 11.14
N LEU A 570 19.09 10.24 9.82
CA LEU A 570 18.26 9.32 9.04
C LEU A 570 18.69 7.85 9.12
N THR A 571 19.74 7.53 9.88
CA THR A 571 20.24 6.15 10.01
C THR A 571 19.99 5.63 11.43
N GLN A 572 19.41 4.45 11.59
CA GLN A 572 19.35 3.69 12.83
C GLN A 572 20.59 2.79 12.95
N LEU A 573 21.24 2.83 14.12
CA LEU A 573 22.46 2.07 14.39
C LEU A 573 22.03 0.70 14.90
N GLY A 574 22.55 -0.37 14.30
CA GLY A 574 22.32 -1.73 14.76
C GLY A 574 23.22 -2.06 15.96
N GLU A 575 22.67 -2.65 17.02
CA GLU A 575 23.46 -3.20 18.13
C GLU A 575 23.89 -4.64 17.78
N GLY A 576 24.89 -4.78 16.91
CA GLY A 576 25.38 -6.08 16.43
C GLY A 576 24.64 -6.63 15.20
N THR A 577 23.74 -5.84 14.62
CA THR A 577 23.06 -6.08 13.33
C THR A 577 23.43 -4.97 12.34
N GLU A 578 23.01 -5.10 11.07
CA GLU A 578 23.21 -4.04 10.07
C GLU A 578 22.53 -2.73 10.47
N ASP A 579 23.14 -1.61 10.08
CA ASP A 579 22.53 -0.28 10.22
C ASP A 579 21.35 -0.16 9.25
N THR A 580 20.25 0.40 9.74
CA THR A 580 18.96 0.50 9.02
C THR A 580 18.54 1.94 8.90
N ARG A 581 17.50 2.26 8.12
CA ARG A 581 16.99 3.64 8.05
C ARG A 581 16.13 4.00 9.24
N ARG A 582 16.15 5.28 9.62
CA ARG A 582 15.29 5.89 10.64
C ARG A 582 14.53 7.04 10.00
N ARG A 583 13.22 7.08 10.22
CA ARG A 583 12.39 8.25 9.93
C ARG A 583 12.65 9.34 10.96
N PHE A 584 12.85 10.57 10.50
CA PHE A 584 13.21 11.68 11.37
C PHE A 584 12.39 12.93 11.05
N LEU A 585 11.98 13.69 12.08
CA LEU A 585 11.23 14.93 11.88
C LEU A 585 12.16 16.04 11.40
N LYS A 586 11.75 16.75 10.35
CA LYS A 586 12.52 17.87 9.78
C LYS A 586 12.80 18.96 10.80
N THR A 587 11.83 19.26 11.68
CA THR A 587 11.97 20.23 12.77
C THR A 587 13.06 19.84 13.76
N ASP A 588 13.31 18.54 13.93
CA ASP A 588 14.27 18.03 14.91
C ASP A 588 15.70 18.02 14.34
N LEU A 589 15.86 18.23 13.02
CA LEU A 589 17.15 18.43 12.37
C LEU A 589 17.70 19.84 12.58
N VAL A 590 16.85 20.80 12.99
CA VAL A 590 17.26 22.17 13.28
C VAL A 590 18.05 22.19 14.58
N THR A 591 19.22 22.80 14.53
CA THR A 591 20.15 22.91 15.67
C THR A 591 20.76 24.31 15.70
N GLU A 592 21.51 24.67 16.75
CA GLU A 592 22.20 25.96 16.82
C GLU A 592 23.17 26.19 15.65
N ASN A 593 23.71 25.12 15.05
CA ASN A 593 24.65 25.17 13.92
C ASN A 593 23.98 25.00 12.55
N HIS A 594 22.70 24.62 12.51
CA HIS A 594 21.95 24.35 11.28
C HIS A 594 20.56 24.98 11.38
N ASP A 595 20.40 26.14 10.74
CA ASP A 595 19.15 26.88 10.72
C ASP A 595 18.11 26.24 9.80
N GLN A 596 16.84 26.61 9.99
CA GLN A 596 15.70 26.06 9.24
C GLN A 596 15.87 26.23 7.73
N ALA A 597 16.33 27.39 7.27
CA ALA A 597 16.47 27.68 5.84
C ALA A 597 17.51 26.77 5.15
N SER A 598 18.64 26.51 5.82
CA SER A 598 19.67 25.60 5.30
C SER A 598 19.18 24.14 5.25
N ILE A 599 18.44 23.70 6.27
CA ILE A 599 17.84 22.36 6.29
C ILE A 599 16.79 22.22 5.18
N ASP A 600 15.91 23.19 5.02
CA ASP A 600 14.86 23.17 3.99
C ASP A 600 15.46 23.08 2.58
N ALA A 601 16.45 23.91 2.28
CA ALA A 601 17.14 23.91 0.99
C ALA A 601 17.88 22.60 0.73
N MET A 602 18.56 22.04 1.75
CA MET A 602 19.29 20.78 1.62
C MET A 602 18.35 19.59 1.44
N VAL A 603 17.25 19.54 2.17
CA VAL A 603 16.24 18.48 2.04
C VAL A 603 15.63 18.49 0.65
N GLN A 604 15.31 19.66 0.10
CA GLN A 604 14.80 19.77 -1.27
C GLN A 604 15.81 19.23 -2.29
N LEU A 605 17.08 19.65 -2.20
CA LEU A 605 18.13 19.20 -3.11
C LEU A 605 18.35 17.68 -3.07
N LEU A 606 18.43 17.10 -1.87
CA LEU A 606 18.62 15.66 -1.69
C LEU A 606 17.39 14.85 -2.14
N ALA A 607 16.19 15.41 -2.04
CA ALA A 607 14.96 14.79 -2.55
C ALA A 607 14.90 14.84 -4.09
N ASP A 608 15.30 15.96 -4.69
CA ASP A 608 15.38 16.11 -6.16
C ASP A 608 16.37 15.10 -6.78
N GLU A 609 17.50 14.87 -6.11
CA GLU A 609 18.49 13.85 -6.46
C GLU A 609 18.12 12.42 -6.01
N LYS A 610 16.93 12.25 -5.40
CA LYS A 610 16.37 10.96 -4.95
C LYS A 610 17.24 10.20 -3.95
N LEU A 611 18.00 10.92 -3.12
CA LEU A 611 18.79 10.33 -2.03
C LEU A 611 17.97 10.19 -0.74
N ILE A 612 16.98 11.07 -0.55
CA ILE A 612 16.01 11.03 0.55
C ILE A 612 14.58 11.11 0.02
N VAL A 613 13.63 10.76 0.88
CA VAL A 613 12.19 10.88 0.64
C VAL A 613 11.60 11.68 1.78
N THR A 614 10.66 12.57 1.46
CA THR A 614 9.89 13.35 2.43
C THR A 614 8.46 12.78 2.53
N ASP A 615 7.96 12.71 3.75
CA ASP A 615 6.62 12.23 4.13
C ASP A 615 6.05 13.23 5.17
N ARG A 616 4.77 13.16 5.55
CA ARG A 616 4.17 14.06 6.57
C ARG A 616 3.53 13.27 7.71
N THR A 617 3.65 13.76 8.95
CA THR A 617 3.05 13.13 10.16
C THR A 617 1.61 13.57 10.45
N GLN A 618 0.97 12.96 11.47
CA GLN A 618 -0.48 13.06 11.72
C GLN A 618 -0.83 14.47 12.19
N GLN A 619 0.21 15.19 12.58
CA GLN A 619 0.20 16.53 13.15
C GLN A 619 0.67 17.56 12.12
N GLY A 620 0.93 17.16 10.85
CA GLY A 620 1.37 18.03 9.77
C GLY A 620 2.89 18.26 9.69
N ASP A 621 3.68 17.67 10.59
CA ASP A 621 5.15 17.84 10.57
C ASP A 621 5.78 17.02 9.43
N GLU A 622 6.71 17.62 8.68
CA GLU A 622 7.47 16.92 7.64
C GLU A 622 8.46 15.91 8.24
N VAL A 623 8.36 14.66 7.81
CA VAL A 623 9.28 13.55 8.10
C VAL A 623 10.18 13.34 6.92
N ILE A 624 11.45 13.03 7.19
CA ILE A 624 12.43 12.69 6.18
C ILE A 624 12.87 11.24 6.44
N ASP A 625 13.11 10.52 5.35
CA ASP A 625 13.62 9.14 5.33
C ASP A 625 14.68 8.98 4.22
N VAL A 626 15.53 7.97 4.32
CA VAL A 626 16.46 7.64 3.22
C VAL A 626 15.66 6.99 2.09
N ALA A 627 15.95 7.38 0.84
CA ALA A 627 15.23 6.86 -0.32
C ALA A 627 15.38 5.33 -0.47
N HIS A 628 16.56 4.80 -0.11
CA HIS A 628 16.81 3.37 -0.07
C HIS A 628 17.85 3.00 0.99
N GLU A 629 17.62 1.92 1.75
CA GLU A 629 18.58 1.41 2.76
C GLU A 629 19.94 1.02 2.17
N ALA A 630 20.01 0.79 0.85
CA ALA A 630 21.27 0.52 0.16
C ALA A 630 22.23 1.71 0.23
N LEU A 631 21.70 2.93 0.38
CA LEU A 631 22.53 4.12 0.57
C LEU A 631 23.29 4.05 1.90
N ILE A 632 22.68 3.48 2.94
CA ILE A 632 23.32 3.28 4.25
C ILE A 632 24.40 2.20 4.18
N ARG A 633 24.14 1.12 3.43
CA ARG A 633 25.04 -0.04 3.32
C ARG A 633 26.24 0.19 2.41
N HIS A 634 26.06 0.99 1.36
CA HIS A 634 27.02 1.05 0.25
C HIS A 634 27.65 2.43 0.03
N TRP A 635 27.14 3.49 0.68
CA TRP A 635 27.79 4.79 0.59
C TRP A 635 28.98 4.88 1.55
N GLU A 636 30.19 4.85 1.00
CA GLU A 636 31.44 4.75 1.76
C GLU A 636 31.64 5.93 2.73
N LEU A 637 31.31 7.15 2.28
CA LEU A 637 31.40 8.34 3.13
C LEU A 637 30.44 8.27 4.32
N LEU A 638 29.22 7.78 4.11
CA LEU A 638 28.24 7.63 5.20
C LEU A 638 28.67 6.54 6.18
N GLN A 639 29.18 5.41 5.70
CA GLN A 639 29.76 4.36 6.54
C GLN A 639 30.89 4.92 7.41
N GLN A 640 31.82 5.67 6.81
CA GLN A 640 32.90 6.33 7.54
C GLN A 640 32.36 7.28 8.62
N TRP A 641 31.36 8.11 8.30
CA TRP A 641 30.76 9.02 9.29
C TRP A 641 30.06 8.27 10.43
N LEU A 642 29.36 7.18 10.13
CA LEU A 642 28.68 6.36 11.13
C LEU A 642 29.68 5.68 12.06
N ASP A 643 30.80 5.18 11.54
CA ASP A 643 31.85 4.55 12.34
C ASP A 643 32.61 5.56 13.20
N GLU A 644 32.96 6.73 12.65
CA GLU A 644 33.61 7.82 13.39
C GLU A 644 32.72 8.38 14.51
N SER A 645 31.43 8.51 14.25
CA SER A 645 30.47 9.13 15.18
C SER A 645 29.65 8.13 16.00
N ARG A 646 29.97 6.83 15.94
CA ARG A 646 29.10 5.76 16.50
C ARG A 646 28.82 5.93 17.99
N GLN A 647 29.85 6.15 18.79
CA GLN A 647 29.71 6.35 20.24
C GLN A 647 28.92 7.62 20.57
N GLN A 648 29.18 8.72 19.85
CA GLN A 648 28.49 9.99 20.05
C GLN A 648 27.00 9.88 19.69
N LEU A 649 26.67 9.26 18.56
CA LEU A 649 25.29 9.04 18.12
C LEU A 649 24.50 8.13 19.08
N GLN A 650 25.13 7.09 19.64
CA GLN A 650 24.50 6.26 20.66
C GLN A 650 24.16 7.05 21.93
N GLU A 651 25.04 7.94 22.37
CA GLU A 651 24.81 8.79 23.54
C GLU A 651 23.73 9.84 23.28
N GLN A 652 23.76 10.49 22.11
CA GLN A 652 22.73 11.42 21.66
C GLN A 652 21.35 10.76 21.66
N ARG A 653 21.22 9.57 21.06
CA ARG A 653 19.93 8.85 20.96
C ARG A 653 19.35 8.46 22.30
N LYS A 654 20.20 8.10 23.26
CA LYS A 654 19.75 7.83 24.64
C LYS A 654 19.11 9.06 25.27
N ILE A 655 19.68 10.26 25.04
CA ILE A 655 19.13 11.51 25.57
C ILE A 655 17.83 11.89 24.83
N GLU A 656 17.81 11.76 23.51
CA GLU A 656 16.61 12.04 22.70
C GLU A 656 15.43 11.12 23.06
N SER A 657 15.69 9.82 23.28
CA SER A 657 14.67 8.86 23.70
C SER A 657 14.05 9.24 25.05
N LEU A 658 14.86 9.75 25.99
CA LEU A 658 14.37 10.22 27.29
C LEU A 658 13.53 11.49 27.16
N ALA A 659 13.94 12.40 26.26
CA ALA A 659 13.17 13.60 25.97
C ALA A 659 11.82 13.27 25.31
N GLN A 660 11.79 12.29 24.40
CA GLN A 660 10.57 11.81 23.78
C GLN A 660 9.63 11.15 24.81
N GLU A 661 10.16 10.29 25.68
CA GLU A 661 9.37 9.68 26.75
C GLU A 661 8.74 10.73 27.69
N TRP A 662 9.50 11.78 28.05
CA TRP A 662 8.98 12.87 28.87
C TRP A 662 7.80 13.60 28.19
N ARG A 663 7.87 13.79 26.86
CA ARG A 663 6.77 14.37 26.07
C ARG A 663 5.57 13.45 26.00
N ASP A 664 5.76 12.18 25.66
CA ASP A 664 4.68 11.20 25.51
C ASP A 664 3.89 11.01 26.83
N ARG A 665 4.56 11.25 27.96
CA ARG A 665 3.97 11.21 29.31
C ARG A 665 3.36 12.55 29.75
N GLY A 666 3.24 13.52 28.85
CA GLY A 666 2.59 14.81 29.08
C GLY A 666 3.43 15.81 29.87
N TYR A 667 4.75 15.81 29.66
CA TYR A 667 5.70 16.74 30.29
C TYR A 667 5.72 16.72 31.83
N LYS A 668 5.37 15.59 32.44
CA LYS A 668 5.36 15.43 33.90
C LYS A 668 6.76 15.48 34.50
N ASN A 669 6.89 16.14 35.66
CA ASN A 669 8.17 16.34 36.34
C ASN A 669 8.86 15.04 36.79
N GLU A 670 8.11 13.96 37.00
CA GLU A 670 8.63 12.66 37.44
C GLU A 670 9.57 11.99 36.43
N TYR A 671 9.43 12.34 35.14
CA TYR A 671 10.26 11.81 34.06
C TYR A 671 11.47 12.70 33.75
N LEU A 672 11.63 13.83 34.46
CA LEU A 672 12.81 14.68 34.33
C LEU A 672 14.04 14.02 34.97
N LEU A 673 15.20 14.19 34.35
CA LEU A 673 16.45 13.65 34.88
C LEU A 673 16.86 14.34 36.18
N GLN A 674 17.34 13.56 37.15
CA GLN A 674 17.82 14.08 38.43
C GLN A 674 19.15 13.43 38.84
N GLY A 675 19.89 14.14 39.70
CA GLY A 675 21.07 13.61 40.38
C GLY A 675 22.21 13.26 39.41
N ARG A 676 22.73 12.03 39.52
CA ARG A 676 23.89 11.58 38.73
C ARG A 676 23.61 11.52 37.23
N ARG A 677 22.43 11.01 36.83
CA ARG A 677 22.06 10.88 35.40
C ARG A 677 21.96 12.24 34.70
N LEU A 678 21.44 13.28 35.37
CA LEU A 678 21.43 14.64 34.82
C LEU A 678 22.84 15.20 34.67
N LYS A 679 23.70 15.01 35.68
CA LYS A 679 25.09 15.50 35.64
C LYS A 679 25.87 14.86 34.49
N GLU A 680 25.72 13.56 34.31
CA GLU A 680 26.31 12.82 33.19
C GLU A 680 25.79 13.38 31.86
N CYS A 681 24.48 13.44 31.62
CA CYS A 681 23.94 13.95 30.35
C CYS A 681 24.35 15.41 30.04
N ARG A 682 24.47 16.28 31.06
CA ARG A 682 24.94 17.66 30.88
C ARG A 682 26.42 17.78 30.51
N GLN A 683 27.27 16.91 31.04
CA GLN A 683 28.67 16.88 30.60
C GLN A 683 28.75 16.49 29.12
N LYS A 684 27.89 15.55 28.71
CA LYS A 684 27.82 15.09 27.31
C LYS A 684 27.24 16.14 26.35
N GLN A 685 26.32 16.98 26.82
CA GLN A 685 25.75 18.09 26.05
C GLN A 685 26.82 19.06 25.48
N GLN A 686 28.01 19.16 26.09
CA GLN A 686 29.06 20.07 25.62
C GLN A 686 29.70 19.64 24.28
N TYR A 687 29.60 18.36 23.91
CA TYR A 687 30.22 17.81 22.71
C TYR A 687 29.23 17.02 21.82
N LEU A 688 27.96 16.93 22.21
CA LEU A 688 26.90 16.31 21.43
C LEU A 688 26.00 17.37 20.78
N THR A 689 25.67 17.18 19.51
CA THR A 689 24.70 18.02 18.80
C THR A 689 23.29 17.52 19.07
N LEU A 690 22.67 18.00 20.15
CA LEU A 690 21.31 17.59 20.55
C LEU A 690 20.23 18.37 19.78
N SER A 691 19.09 17.73 19.52
CA SER A 691 17.90 18.41 19.01
C SER A 691 17.37 19.46 20.01
N THR A 692 16.67 20.49 19.52
CA THR A 692 16.07 21.53 20.37
C THR A 692 15.21 20.95 21.49
N ARG A 693 14.50 19.85 21.23
CA ARG A 693 13.67 19.13 22.20
C ARG A 693 14.50 18.49 23.32
N ALA A 694 15.59 17.81 22.95
CA ALA A 694 16.50 17.20 23.92
C ALA A 694 17.22 18.25 24.78
N SER A 695 17.58 19.39 24.18
CA SER A 695 18.13 20.54 24.91
C SER A 695 17.11 21.13 25.90
N GLU A 696 15.85 21.34 25.49
CA GLU A 696 14.79 21.80 26.39
C GLU A 696 14.58 20.84 27.57
N PHE A 697 14.55 19.53 27.30
CA PHE A 697 14.42 18.50 28.34
C PHE A 697 15.53 18.58 29.40
N LEU A 698 16.78 18.76 28.99
CA LEU A 698 17.91 18.90 29.91
C LEU A 698 17.85 20.21 30.71
N GLU A 699 17.40 21.31 30.09
CA GLU A 699 17.18 22.57 30.80
C GLU A 699 16.09 22.48 31.87
N LYS A 700 14.94 21.89 31.50
CA LYS A 700 13.80 21.70 32.42
C LYS A 700 14.19 20.76 33.56
N SER A 701 14.93 19.70 33.26
CA SER A 701 15.48 18.77 34.27
C SER A 701 16.38 19.49 35.29
N ALA A 702 17.24 20.40 34.82
CA ALA A 702 18.10 21.18 35.69
C ALA A 702 17.33 22.18 36.57
N LYS A 703 16.35 22.89 35.99
CA LYS A 703 15.47 23.79 36.75
C LYS A 703 14.69 23.03 37.82
N HIS A 704 14.17 21.84 37.50
CA HIS A 704 13.44 21.01 38.45
C HIS A 704 14.33 20.52 39.60
N GLN A 705 15.56 20.07 39.33
CA GLN A 705 16.51 19.65 40.38
C GLN A 705 16.92 20.80 41.32
N LEU A 706 17.00 22.04 40.81
CA LEU A 706 17.24 23.22 41.65
C LEU A 706 16.04 23.48 42.58
N MET A 707 14.82 23.43 42.06
CA MET A 707 13.60 23.68 42.84
C MET A 707 13.33 22.59 43.88
N SER A 708 13.55 21.30 43.55
CA SER A 708 13.35 20.20 44.49
C SER A 708 14.33 20.23 45.66
N ARG A 709 15.59 20.66 45.42
CA ARG A 709 16.56 20.90 46.49
C ARG A 709 16.12 22.02 47.43
N VAL A 710 15.60 23.12 46.91
CA VAL A 710 15.11 24.24 47.73
C VAL A 710 13.89 23.82 48.57
N GLN A 711 12.95 23.07 48.00
CA GLN A 711 11.77 22.57 48.71
C GLN A 711 12.14 21.57 49.82
N ALA A 712 13.08 20.66 49.56
CA ALA A 712 13.57 19.70 50.54
C ALA A 712 14.24 20.39 51.74
N VAL A 713 15.03 21.44 51.48
CA VAL A 713 15.63 22.26 52.55
C VAL A 713 14.56 23.00 53.35
N GLY A 714 13.54 23.57 52.71
CA GLY A 714 12.43 24.24 53.39
C GLY A 714 11.63 23.32 54.34
N LEU A 715 11.34 22.08 53.90
CA LEU A 715 10.67 21.06 54.73
C LEU A 715 11.48 20.67 55.97
N PHE A 716 12.81 20.64 55.85
CA PHE A 716 13.71 20.30 56.96
C PHE A 716 13.64 21.32 58.10
N PHE A 717 13.34 22.59 57.81
CA PHE A 717 13.19 23.64 58.84
C PHE A 717 11.77 23.76 59.40
N ILE A 718 10.72 23.43 58.64
CA ILE A 718 9.32 23.62 59.06
C ILE A 718 8.86 22.54 60.07
N ILE A 719 9.23 21.28 59.86
CA ILE A 719 8.77 20.15 60.69
C ILE A 719 9.21 20.29 62.17
N PRO A 720 10.46 20.66 62.50
CA PRO A 720 10.88 20.88 63.90
C PRO A 720 10.14 22.04 64.58
N LEU A 721 9.86 23.12 63.85
CA LEU A 721 9.12 24.28 64.35
C LEU A 721 7.65 23.94 64.67
N MET A 722 7.01 23.13 63.81
CA MET A 722 5.65 22.65 64.06
C MET A 722 5.59 21.71 65.27
N GLY A 723 6.57 20.82 65.41
CA GLY A 723 6.67 19.88 66.53
C GLY A 723 6.83 20.59 67.89
N THR A 724 7.70 21.61 67.95
CA THR A 724 7.89 22.41 69.17
C THR A 724 6.63 23.21 69.53
N TYR A 725 5.94 23.79 68.54
CA TYR A 725 4.68 24.50 68.76
C TYR A 725 3.57 23.60 69.31
N LEU A 726 3.40 22.40 68.75
CA LEU A 726 2.41 21.43 69.22
C LEU A 726 2.71 20.94 70.65
N GLY A 727 3.98 20.67 70.96
CA GLY A 727 4.41 20.30 72.31
C GLY A 727 4.10 21.38 73.37
N LEU A 728 4.40 22.65 73.07
CA LEU A 728 4.06 23.77 73.96
C LEU A 728 2.55 23.92 74.17
N ARG A 729 1.75 23.68 73.12
CA ARG A 729 0.28 23.74 73.19
C ARG A 729 -0.30 22.65 74.09
N GLU A 730 0.23 21.42 74.04
CA GLU A 730 -0.19 20.32 74.91
C GLU A 730 0.08 20.63 76.39
N ILE A 731 1.26 21.19 76.70
CA ILE A 731 1.64 21.61 78.05
C ILE A 731 0.68 22.68 78.57
N GLN A 732 0.33 23.68 77.75
CA GLN A 732 -0.63 24.72 78.14
C GLN A 732 -2.03 24.15 78.40
N LEU A 733 -2.52 23.22 77.58
CA LEU A 733 -3.83 22.60 77.77
C LEU A 733 -3.87 21.74 79.04
N ASN A 734 -2.79 21.04 79.37
CA ASN A 734 -2.66 20.29 80.62
C ASN A 734 -2.64 21.24 81.84
N ALA A 735 -1.97 22.38 81.74
CA ALA A 735 -2.00 23.40 82.79
C ALA A 735 -3.40 24.01 82.96
N ASP A 736 -4.10 24.32 81.86
CA ASP A 736 -5.48 24.81 81.87
C ASP A 736 -6.44 23.79 82.51
N THR A 737 -6.27 22.49 82.25
CA THR A 737 -7.08 21.41 82.83
C THR A 737 -6.87 21.34 84.35
N LYS A 738 -5.61 21.34 84.81
CA LYS A 738 -5.27 21.35 86.24
C LYS A 738 -5.76 22.60 86.97
N LEU A 739 -5.78 23.75 86.30
CA LEU A 739 -6.33 24.99 86.84
C LEU A 739 -7.83 24.87 87.08
N LEU A 740 -8.56 24.21 86.18
CA LEU A 740 -10.00 23.96 86.36
C LEU A 740 -10.30 22.93 87.46
N GLU A 741 -9.51 21.87 87.59
CA GLU A 741 -9.70 20.82 88.60
C GLU A 741 -9.38 21.28 90.02
N ASN A 742 -8.34 22.11 90.19
CA ASN A 742 -7.82 22.48 91.52
C ASN A 742 -8.18 23.90 91.96
N CYS A 743 -9.14 24.59 91.33
CA CYS A 743 -9.51 25.94 91.79
C CYS A 743 -10.23 25.82 93.16
N PRO A 744 -9.63 26.32 94.26
CA PRO A 744 -10.18 26.13 95.60
C PRO A 744 -11.45 26.96 95.81
N GLU A 745 -12.44 26.30 96.42
CA GLU A 745 -13.77 26.75 96.86
C GLU A 745 -14.14 28.25 96.79
N LYS A 746 -15.28 28.52 96.13
CA LYS A 746 -16.28 29.57 96.43
C LYS A 746 -15.82 31.03 96.52
N GLN A 747 -14.79 31.43 95.78
CA GLN A 747 -14.56 32.85 95.46
C GLN A 747 -15.21 33.20 94.12
N GLU A 748 -16.01 34.27 94.09
CA GLU A 748 -16.80 34.77 92.93
C GLU A 748 -15.93 35.08 91.68
N TYR A 749 -14.60 35.08 91.84
CA TYR A 749 -13.65 35.36 90.76
C TYR A 749 -12.35 34.54 90.91
N CYS A 750 -12.25 33.39 90.21
CA CYS A 750 -11.01 32.65 89.98
C CYS A 750 -10.36 33.20 88.68
N PRO A 751 -9.30 34.05 88.75
CA PRO A 751 -8.74 34.68 87.57
C PRO A 751 -8.21 33.64 86.57
N GLY A 752 -8.62 33.74 85.31
CA GLY A 752 -8.15 32.83 84.25
C GLY A 752 -8.98 31.55 84.06
N ARG A 753 -9.93 31.23 84.96
CA ARG A 753 -10.80 30.04 84.85
C ARG A 753 -11.62 30.06 83.55
N ARG A 754 -12.18 31.23 83.20
CA ARG A 754 -12.95 31.42 81.97
C ARG A 754 -12.11 31.29 80.70
N GLU A 755 -10.90 31.85 80.70
CA GLU A 755 -9.98 31.81 79.57
C GLU A 755 -9.43 30.40 79.34
N ALA A 756 -9.05 29.70 80.42
CA ALA A 756 -8.62 28.30 80.40
C ALA A 756 -9.73 27.40 79.83
N LEU A 757 -10.96 27.59 80.31
CA LEU A 757 -12.11 26.82 79.85
C LEU A 757 -12.39 27.04 78.36
N GLN A 758 -12.36 28.29 77.88
CA GLN A 758 -12.51 28.57 76.44
C GLN A 758 -11.37 27.98 75.60
N ARG A 759 -10.12 27.93 76.11
CA ARG A 759 -9.01 27.27 75.42
C ARG A 759 -9.23 25.76 75.32
N LEU A 760 -9.75 25.13 76.37
CA LEU A 760 -10.10 23.71 76.38
C LEU A 760 -11.26 23.40 75.41
N VAL A 761 -12.30 24.22 75.38
CA VAL A 761 -13.40 24.11 74.40
C VAL A 761 -12.88 24.26 72.97
N LYS A 762 -12.01 25.26 72.72
CA LYS A 762 -11.39 25.44 71.40
C LYS A 762 -10.50 24.26 71.00
N ALA A 763 -9.90 23.58 71.98
CA ALA A 763 -9.14 22.34 71.78
C ALA A 763 -10.02 21.09 71.74
N SER A 764 -11.36 21.22 71.79
CA SER A 764 -12.33 20.11 71.86
C SER A 764 -12.09 19.13 73.02
N LYS A 765 -11.44 19.60 74.11
CA LYS A 765 -11.31 18.80 75.33
C LYS A 765 -12.66 18.74 76.04
N SER A 766 -13.01 17.55 76.53
CA SER A 766 -14.26 17.32 77.25
C SER A 766 -14.22 18.03 78.60
N LEU A 767 -15.28 18.76 78.94
CA LEU A 767 -15.50 19.40 80.24
C LEU A 767 -16.57 18.65 81.05
N ALA A 768 -16.83 17.39 80.72
CA ALA A 768 -17.78 16.56 81.44
C ALA A 768 -17.30 16.37 82.88
N TYR A 769 -18.23 16.35 83.83
CA TYR A 769 -17.98 16.17 85.28
C TYR A 769 -17.14 17.25 85.96
N PHE A 770 -16.76 18.33 85.25
CA PHE A 770 -16.02 19.41 85.88
C PHE A 770 -16.87 20.14 86.91
N ASP A 771 -16.26 20.48 88.04
CA ASP A 771 -16.83 21.41 88.99
C ASP A 771 -16.56 22.84 88.53
N LEU A 772 -17.63 23.54 88.17
CA LEU A 772 -17.69 24.91 87.65
C LEU A 772 -18.70 25.75 88.44
N ASP A 773 -18.95 25.36 89.69
CA ASP A 773 -19.78 26.13 90.61
C ASP A 773 -19.24 27.56 90.78
N ASN A 774 -20.15 28.52 90.94
CA ASN A 774 -19.86 29.94 91.11
C ASN A 774 -19.00 30.57 89.99
N ALA A 775 -18.81 29.87 88.85
CA ALA A 775 -17.90 30.31 87.82
C ALA A 775 -18.43 31.55 87.08
N ASN A 776 -17.61 32.60 86.98
CA ASN A 776 -17.92 33.75 86.14
C ASN A 776 -17.61 33.46 84.66
N LEU A 777 -18.62 32.99 83.93
CA LEU A 777 -18.58 32.63 82.50
C LEU A 777 -19.29 33.68 81.62
N TYR A 778 -19.31 34.94 82.08
CA TYR A 778 -19.90 36.05 81.33
C TYR A 778 -19.32 36.15 79.91
N LYS A 779 -20.21 36.09 78.91
CA LYS A 779 -19.90 36.08 77.46
C LYS A 779 -18.94 34.97 77.01
N ALA A 780 -18.76 33.90 77.79
CA ALA A 780 -17.88 32.80 77.40
C ALA A 780 -18.40 32.12 76.12
N ASN A 781 -17.49 31.75 75.22
CA ASN A 781 -17.82 30.92 74.06
C ASN A 781 -17.63 29.43 74.38
N LEU A 782 -18.74 28.75 74.58
CA LEU A 782 -18.86 27.34 74.96
C LEU A 782 -19.58 26.53 73.86
N THR A 783 -19.45 26.97 72.61
CA THR A 783 -20.06 26.32 71.45
C THR A 783 -19.54 24.88 71.32
N ASN A 784 -20.44 23.91 71.16
CA ASN A 784 -20.15 22.47 71.13
C ASN A 784 -19.44 21.93 72.39
N ALA A 785 -19.39 22.67 73.49
CA ALA A 785 -18.74 22.21 74.71
C ALA A 785 -19.45 20.97 75.27
N ASN A 786 -18.67 19.95 75.66
CA ASN A 786 -19.20 18.81 76.40
C ASN A 786 -19.16 19.11 77.90
N LEU A 787 -20.29 19.55 78.47
CA LEU A 787 -20.50 19.86 79.88
C LEU A 787 -21.41 18.81 80.56
N TYR A 788 -21.39 17.58 80.05
CA TYR A 788 -22.18 16.47 80.58
C TYR A 788 -21.89 16.27 82.07
N LYS A 789 -22.94 16.30 82.91
CA LYS A 789 -22.81 16.20 84.38
C LYS A 789 -21.86 17.22 85.02
N ALA A 790 -21.55 18.33 84.35
CA ALA A 790 -20.77 19.41 84.95
C ALA A 790 -21.60 20.09 86.05
N ASN A 791 -20.93 20.52 87.13
CA ASN A 791 -21.55 21.35 88.16
C ASN A 791 -21.39 22.82 87.75
N LEU A 792 -22.49 23.52 87.49
CA LEU A 792 -22.56 24.94 87.12
C LEU A 792 -23.51 25.68 88.07
N GLU A 793 -23.69 25.17 89.29
CA GLU A 793 -24.47 25.82 90.34
C GLU A 793 -23.95 27.23 90.62
N ASP A 794 -24.84 28.21 90.72
CA ASP A 794 -24.53 29.63 90.92
C ASP A 794 -23.64 30.27 89.82
N ALA A 795 -23.37 29.58 88.69
CA ALA A 795 -22.49 30.10 87.65
C ALA A 795 -23.11 31.30 86.90
N ASN A 796 -22.29 32.30 86.59
CA ASN A 796 -22.70 33.46 85.79
C ASN A 796 -22.44 33.22 84.30
N LEU A 797 -23.45 32.71 83.58
CA LEU A 797 -23.43 32.43 82.14
C LEU A 797 -24.09 33.55 81.30
N TYR A 798 -24.16 34.78 81.84
CA TYR A 798 -24.84 35.88 81.16
C TYR A 798 -24.21 36.16 79.79
N LYS A 799 -25.04 36.16 78.73
CA LYS A 799 -24.62 36.28 77.32
C LYS A 799 -23.61 35.23 76.84
N ALA A 800 -23.44 34.11 77.54
CA ALA A 800 -22.57 33.02 77.08
C ALA A 800 -23.15 32.35 75.81
N ASN A 801 -22.27 31.83 74.94
CA ASN A 801 -22.67 31.07 73.77
C ASN A 801 -22.50 29.57 74.01
N LEU A 802 -23.59 28.87 74.25
CA LEU A 802 -23.69 27.42 74.49
C LEU A 802 -24.33 26.70 73.28
N TYR A 803 -24.20 27.27 72.08
CA TYR A 803 -24.76 26.66 70.86
C TYR A 803 -24.27 25.21 70.72
N LYS A 804 -25.21 24.26 70.59
CA LYS A 804 -24.93 22.81 70.51
C LYS A 804 -24.13 22.22 71.70
N ALA A 805 -24.03 22.90 72.83
CA ALA A 805 -23.37 22.36 74.00
C ALA A 805 -24.15 21.16 74.58
N ASN A 806 -23.44 20.17 75.12
CA ASN A 806 -24.03 19.05 75.84
C ASN A 806 -24.03 19.35 77.34
N LEU A 807 -25.17 19.73 77.88
CA LEU A 807 -25.44 20.00 79.29
C LEU A 807 -26.33 18.91 79.92
N ASN A 808 -26.45 17.73 79.29
CA ASN A 808 -27.27 16.66 79.84
C ASN A 808 -26.81 16.31 81.27
N ASN A 809 -27.77 16.26 82.21
CA ASN A 809 -27.54 16.03 83.64
C ASN A 809 -26.62 17.06 84.33
N ALA A 810 -26.36 18.23 83.73
CA ALA A 810 -25.59 19.29 84.39
C ALA A 810 -26.39 19.92 85.55
N LEU A 811 -25.70 20.37 86.60
CA LEU A 811 -26.31 21.11 87.70
C LEU A 811 -26.25 22.61 87.39
N LEU A 812 -27.38 23.28 87.22
CA LEU A 812 -27.47 24.71 86.87
C LEU A 812 -28.35 25.47 87.89
N ASN A 813 -28.47 24.97 89.12
CA ASN A 813 -29.23 25.62 90.17
C ASN A 813 -28.76 27.08 90.31
N ASN A 814 -29.69 28.03 90.39
CA ASN A 814 -29.41 29.48 90.52
C ASN A 814 -28.54 30.13 89.41
N ALA A 815 -28.14 29.39 88.36
CA ALA A 815 -27.24 29.90 87.34
C ALA A 815 -27.86 31.09 86.56
N ASN A 816 -27.04 32.10 86.24
CA ASN A 816 -27.49 33.25 85.45
C ASN A 816 -27.28 33.01 83.96
N LEU A 817 -28.28 32.46 83.28
CA LEU A 817 -28.31 32.19 81.84
C LEU A 817 -28.94 33.31 81.00
N ARG A 818 -29.17 34.50 81.56
CA ARG A 818 -29.87 35.57 80.84
C ARG A 818 -29.11 35.94 79.57
N TYR A 819 -29.85 36.06 78.46
CA TYR A 819 -29.30 36.31 77.12
C TYR A 819 -28.29 35.27 76.60
N ALA A 820 -28.16 34.10 77.23
CA ALA A 820 -27.29 33.05 76.74
C ALA A 820 -27.88 32.40 75.47
N ASN A 821 -27.02 31.95 74.56
CA ASN A 821 -27.43 31.22 73.37
C ASN A 821 -27.30 29.71 73.61
N LEU A 822 -28.42 29.03 73.86
CA LEU A 822 -28.50 27.58 74.03
C LEU A 822 -29.14 26.89 72.81
N ASN A 823 -29.11 27.53 71.64
CA ASN A 823 -29.73 26.97 70.46
C ASN A 823 -29.09 25.59 70.12
N ASN A 824 -29.91 24.58 69.87
CA ASN A 824 -29.52 23.17 69.68
C ASN A 824 -28.74 22.53 70.86
N ALA A 825 -28.71 23.14 72.05
CA ALA A 825 -28.07 22.53 73.21
C ALA A 825 -28.87 21.30 73.72
N LEU A 826 -28.18 20.36 74.36
CA LEU A 826 -28.79 19.20 75.01
C LEU A 826 -28.83 19.44 76.51
N LEU A 827 -30.03 19.53 77.10
CA LEU A 827 -30.25 19.80 78.52
C LEU A 827 -31.09 18.71 79.19
N ASN A 828 -31.10 17.49 78.66
CA ASN A 828 -31.90 16.41 79.22
C ASN A 828 -31.46 16.12 80.66
N ASN A 829 -32.41 16.16 81.60
CA ASN A 829 -32.21 16.02 83.04
C ASN A 829 -31.27 17.07 83.67
N ALA A 830 -31.00 18.20 83.01
CA ALA A 830 -30.19 19.27 83.60
C ALA A 830 -31.00 19.95 84.72
N ASN A 831 -30.41 20.25 85.88
CA ASN A 831 -31.16 20.86 86.97
C ASN A 831 -31.15 22.39 86.86
N LEU A 832 -32.25 23.00 86.36
CA LEU A 832 -32.38 24.45 86.16
C LEU A 832 -33.15 25.16 87.28
N ARG A 833 -33.31 24.56 88.47
CA ARG A 833 -34.05 25.18 89.58
C ARG A 833 -33.49 26.57 89.91
N TYR A 834 -34.36 27.58 89.91
CA TYR A 834 -34.02 28.99 90.16
C TYR A 834 -33.03 29.62 89.15
N ALA A 835 -32.72 28.95 88.04
CA ALA A 835 -31.86 29.52 87.00
C ALA A 835 -32.53 30.73 86.32
N LYS A 836 -31.77 31.81 86.12
CA LYS A 836 -32.25 33.03 85.46
C LYS A 836 -32.09 32.89 83.94
N VAL A 837 -33.13 32.45 83.24
CA VAL A 837 -33.12 32.19 81.78
C VAL A 837 -33.75 33.29 80.91
N THR A 838 -34.06 34.46 81.49
CA THR A 838 -34.70 35.57 80.76
C THR A 838 -33.92 35.94 79.49
N ASN A 839 -34.60 35.99 78.34
CA ASN A 839 -34.01 36.27 77.02
C ASN A 839 -32.95 35.26 76.52
N ALA A 840 -32.83 34.09 77.15
CA ALA A 840 -31.98 33.02 76.62
C ALA A 840 -32.58 32.43 75.32
N ASN A 841 -31.74 32.15 74.32
CA ASN A 841 -32.18 31.53 73.07
C ASN A 841 -32.11 29.99 73.19
N LEU A 842 -33.25 29.35 73.40
CA LEU A 842 -33.39 27.89 73.53
C LEU A 842 -33.96 27.23 72.25
N ARG A 843 -33.91 27.89 71.09
CA ARG A 843 -34.42 27.31 69.83
C ARG A 843 -33.77 25.96 69.56
N TYR A 844 -34.57 24.92 69.31
CA TYR A 844 -34.11 23.54 69.08
C TYR A 844 -33.31 22.90 70.22
N ALA A 845 -33.26 23.52 71.40
CA ALA A 845 -32.68 22.87 72.57
C ALA A 845 -33.51 21.64 72.93
N LYS A 846 -32.85 20.51 73.23
CA LYS A 846 -33.52 19.31 73.74
C LYS A 846 -33.58 19.40 75.25
N VAL A 847 -34.80 19.60 75.77
CA VAL A 847 -35.05 19.83 77.19
C VAL A 847 -36.10 18.81 77.64
N THR A 848 -35.65 17.64 78.10
CA THR A 848 -36.53 16.63 78.73
C THR A 848 -36.17 16.51 80.22
N ASN A 849 -37.14 16.64 81.12
CA ASN A 849 -36.95 16.59 82.58
C ASN A 849 -35.91 17.58 83.15
N ALA A 850 -35.76 18.76 82.53
CA ALA A 850 -34.81 19.78 82.97
C ALA A 850 -35.44 20.85 83.86
#